data_AF-A0A7S0DA89-F1
#
_entry.id   AF-A0A7S0DA89-F1
#
_cell.length_a   1.000
_cell.length_b   1.000
_cell.length_c   1.000
_cell.angle_alpha   90.00
_cell.angle_beta   90.00
_cell.angle_gamma   90.00
#
_symmetry.space_group_name_H-M   'P 1'
#
loop_
_entity.id
_entity.type
_entity.pdbx_description
1 polymer ?
#
loop_
_entity_poly.entity_id
_entity_poly.type
_entity_poly.pdbx_seq_one_letter_code
_entity_poly.pdbx_strand_id
1 'polypeptide(L)'
;MSATMASATLREYFASSFPKSAPSIPTPHIEGRAFPVEERFAEAYVSSSEKKTRPFRRDKNDIASDAFEKYSRALVASLPPVLAELEAQRSHEGHSSAFPGNGHGACLVFLPGAPEISKIERVLKDSLPNALFAKLHVTYLHGRLSVAEQRRAFEPAPKGFIKMVLATNVAETSLTIPDVVAVFDSGRSKKLLFDPKTQISSLKEGWCSLASAAQRKGRAGRVRPGVCVRLYTSNESAANQPTNDAPEISTMPLESLVMHAMLTRPERDPETTLASTPDPPPPEAVRAATARLKMVGAVAEAEASPTAETENARKKNSPKPKLVLTPLGAHLAHLPVEPRLGKMLVYACVLGCLPPILTAAAAMSCKPAFGVDPADKDAAVIAKRSASRVADFGARSDQLAVAAAFDAWSFNASDPHTKSLRLNRAAMRDIAREREALKKKLRESGFEVDSLSARANEANDDVARCVLAAGLFPNVARVRRGELRSSKTNRDATRGRSVVLDARGAEVAVHPGGVNGYQGGGGGGAATGGPPEGFLVYQEAVETSRVFLRDTTAVSIEALLLFGGDISVNHSAATVSVSVGGGAGGAKGAGKMDFPAAPEVGVLFKLLRRELDRALRVAAADPGAEQASLQGTPEGRRLMDVLLRLFPGGSMR
;
A
#
# COMPACT_ATOMS: atom_id res chain seq x y z
N MET A 1 14.42 23.49 8.92
CA MET A 1 14.03 24.38 7.81
C MET A 1 12.61 24.03 7.41
N SER A 2 11.76 25.02 7.12
CA SER A 2 10.38 24.82 6.62
C SER A 2 10.16 25.78 5.46
N ALA A 3 9.29 25.42 4.52
CA ALA A 3 8.67 26.43 3.65
C ALA A 3 7.88 27.41 4.53
N THR A 4 7.44 28.55 3.99
CA THR A 4 6.66 29.58 4.73
C THR A 4 5.36 29.06 5.37
N MET A 5 4.98 27.81 5.09
CA MET A 5 3.87 27.11 5.72
C MET A 5 4.28 26.47 7.06
N ALA A 6 3.39 26.56 8.06
CA ALA A 6 3.50 25.92 9.38
C ALA A 6 4.75 26.22 10.22
N SER A 7 5.49 27.30 9.92
CA SER A 7 6.68 27.70 10.68
C SER A 7 6.38 28.08 12.14
N ALA A 8 5.16 28.57 12.41
CA ALA A 8 4.70 28.89 13.77
C ALA A 8 4.57 27.62 14.63
N THR A 9 3.93 26.57 14.11
CA THR A 9 3.76 25.28 14.79
C THR A 9 5.11 24.68 15.18
N LEU A 10 6.08 24.67 14.26
CA LEU A 10 7.44 24.18 14.56
C LEU A 10 8.13 25.04 15.62
N ARG A 11 7.99 26.37 15.55
CA ARG A 11 8.56 27.28 16.54
C ARG A 11 8.02 27.00 17.93
N GLU A 12 6.70 26.88 18.08
CA GLU A 12 6.02 26.57 19.34
C GLU A 12 6.43 25.19 19.87
N TYR A 13 6.49 24.20 18.98
CA TYR A 13 6.91 22.85 19.32
C TYR A 13 8.31 22.81 19.93
N PHE A 14 9.30 23.39 19.24
CA PHE A 14 10.66 23.43 19.77
C PHE A 14 10.77 24.33 21.01
N ALA A 15 10.04 25.45 21.08
CA ALA A 15 10.06 26.34 22.24
C ALA A 15 9.58 25.61 23.52
N SER A 16 8.61 24.70 23.38
CA SER A 16 8.12 23.87 24.50
C SER A 16 9.17 22.89 25.04
N SER A 17 10.22 22.60 24.27
CA SER A 17 11.31 21.68 24.65
C SER A 17 12.45 22.37 25.39
N PHE A 18 12.46 23.71 25.46
CA PHE A 18 13.47 24.49 26.18
C PHE A 18 12.89 25.12 27.45
N PRO A 19 13.73 25.40 28.47
CA PRO A 19 13.30 26.14 29.65
C PRO A 19 12.71 27.49 29.26
N LYS A 20 11.71 28.00 29.99
CA LYS A 20 11.11 29.33 29.76
C LYS A 20 12.12 30.49 29.82
N SER A 21 13.29 30.26 30.43
CA SER A 21 14.41 31.19 30.51
C SER A 21 15.33 31.20 29.28
N ALA A 22 15.13 30.29 28.32
CA ALA A 22 15.91 30.25 27.09
C ALA A 22 15.53 31.43 26.17
N PRO A 23 16.51 32.02 25.46
CA PRO A 23 16.23 33.04 24.44
C PRO A 23 15.30 32.48 23.35
N SER A 24 14.51 33.36 22.73
CA SER A 24 13.57 32.97 21.68
C SER A 24 14.29 32.26 20.52
N ILE A 25 13.70 31.17 20.02
CA ILE A 25 14.29 30.39 18.93
C ILE A 25 14.38 31.28 17.67
N PRO A 26 15.58 31.54 17.14
CA PRO A 26 15.73 32.37 15.93
C PRO A 26 15.01 31.73 14.74
N THR A 27 14.18 32.51 14.05
CA THR A 27 13.53 32.07 12.81
C THR A 27 13.92 32.97 11.65
N PRO A 28 15.08 32.73 11.00
CA PRO A 28 15.47 33.50 9.83
C PRO A 28 14.46 33.26 8.69
N HIS A 29 13.91 34.34 8.14
CA HIS A 29 13.10 34.30 6.93
C HIS A 29 14.01 34.49 5.72
N ILE A 30 14.00 33.54 4.80
CA ILE A 30 14.74 33.62 3.54
C ILE A 30 13.71 33.83 2.44
N GLU A 31 13.76 34.98 1.78
CA GLU A 31 12.88 35.28 0.67
C GLU A 31 13.14 34.33 -0.51
N GLY A 32 12.07 33.79 -1.09
CA GLY A 32 12.17 32.94 -2.27
C GLY A 32 12.44 33.77 -3.53
N ARG A 33 13.30 33.29 -4.42
CA ARG A 33 13.47 33.83 -5.78
C ARG A 33 12.61 33.00 -6.74
N ALA A 34 11.45 33.52 -7.11
CA ALA A 34 10.57 32.95 -8.14
C ALA A 34 9.99 34.08 -9.00
N PHE A 35 9.72 33.79 -10.27
CA PHE A 35 9.00 34.71 -11.14
C PHE A 35 7.52 34.81 -10.71
N PRO A 36 6.86 35.96 -10.94
CA PRO A 36 5.45 36.12 -10.59
C PRO A 36 4.57 35.14 -11.36
N VAL A 37 3.57 34.58 -10.69
CA VAL A 37 2.56 33.71 -11.29
C VAL A 37 1.19 34.33 -11.10
N GLU A 38 0.56 34.73 -12.20
CA GLU A 38 -0.82 35.22 -12.17
C GLU A 38 -1.79 34.07 -11.89
N GLU A 39 -2.76 34.31 -11.01
CA GLU A 39 -3.74 33.29 -10.62
C GLU A 39 -5.14 33.69 -11.11
N ARG A 40 -5.78 32.77 -11.83
CA ARG A 40 -7.10 32.97 -12.44
C ARG A 40 -8.01 31.81 -12.05
N PHE A 41 -9.31 32.06 -11.88
CA PHE A 41 -10.30 31.04 -11.51
C PHE A 41 -11.27 30.73 -12.66
N ALA A 42 -11.99 29.62 -12.56
CA ALA A 42 -12.85 29.12 -13.64
C ALA A 42 -13.95 30.10 -14.06
N GLU A 43 -14.47 30.92 -13.14
CA GLU A 43 -15.48 31.96 -13.39
C GLU A 43 -15.00 33.05 -14.35
N ALA A 44 -13.69 33.20 -14.58
CA ALA A 44 -13.16 34.09 -15.61
C ALA A 44 -13.35 33.56 -17.04
N TYR A 45 -13.62 32.25 -17.19
CA TYR A 45 -13.67 31.56 -18.48
C TYR A 45 -15.03 30.90 -18.77
N VAL A 46 -15.76 30.51 -17.73
CA VAL A 46 -17.03 29.81 -17.84
C VAL A 46 -18.14 30.69 -17.30
N SER A 47 -19.13 31.02 -18.13
CA SER A 47 -20.27 31.82 -17.69
C SER A 47 -21.28 30.98 -16.91
N SER A 48 -21.99 31.58 -15.96
CA SER A 48 -23.07 30.91 -15.20
C SER A 48 -24.22 30.39 -16.08
N SER A 49 -24.32 30.90 -17.32
CA SER A 49 -25.32 30.60 -18.36
C SER A 49 -25.04 29.30 -19.14
N GLU A 50 -23.79 28.83 -19.21
CA GLU A 50 -23.38 27.63 -19.99
C GLU A 50 -23.74 26.28 -19.35
N LYS A 51 -24.50 26.29 -18.25
CA LYS A 51 -25.07 25.09 -17.61
C LYS A 51 -25.98 24.25 -18.52
N LYS A 52 -26.29 24.72 -19.74
CA LYS A 52 -27.14 24.04 -20.75
C LYS A 52 -26.37 23.38 -21.91
N THR A 53 -25.05 23.20 -21.80
CA THR A 53 -24.29 22.46 -22.82
C THR A 53 -24.55 20.95 -22.72
N ARG A 54 -24.57 20.25 -23.87
CA ARG A 54 -24.76 18.78 -23.91
C ARG A 54 -23.65 18.11 -23.10
N PRO A 55 -23.96 17.13 -22.24
CA PRO A 55 -22.94 16.39 -21.51
C PRO A 55 -21.97 15.72 -22.48
N PHE A 56 -20.69 15.65 -22.13
CA PHE A 56 -19.69 14.91 -22.91
C PHE A 56 -20.18 13.47 -23.12
N ARG A 57 -19.93 12.93 -24.32
CA ARG A 57 -20.45 11.63 -24.77
C ARG A 57 -20.13 10.56 -23.72
N ARG A 58 -21.18 10.04 -23.05
CA ARG A 58 -21.05 9.06 -21.96
C ARG A 58 -20.85 7.66 -22.54
N ASP A 59 -19.83 6.95 -22.07
CA ASP A 59 -19.80 5.49 -22.19
C ASP A 59 -20.89 4.91 -21.27
N LYS A 60 -21.56 3.81 -21.69
CA LYS A 60 -22.68 3.21 -20.93
C LYS A 60 -22.30 2.75 -19.51
N ASN A 61 -21.00 2.65 -19.21
CA ASN A 61 -20.46 2.27 -17.90
C ASN A 61 -19.87 3.45 -17.10
N ASP A 62 -19.96 4.68 -17.60
CA ASP A 62 -19.22 5.81 -17.04
C ASP A 62 -20.07 6.68 -16.10
N ILE A 63 -19.84 6.53 -14.79
CA ILE A 63 -20.34 7.44 -13.77
C ILE A 63 -19.31 8.57 -13.64
N ALA A 64 -19.28 9.49 -14.61
CA ALA A 64 -18.48 10.70 -14.46
C ALA A 64 -19.02 11.50 -13.28
N SER A 65 -18.16 11.81 -12.30
CA SER A 65 -18.50 12.69 -11.18
C SER A 65 -18.86 14.08 -11.71
N ASP A 66 -19.83 14.76 -11.10
CA ASP A 66 -20.17 16.17 -11.39
C ASP A 66 -18.92 17.08 -11.36
N ALA A 67 -17.97 16.77 -10.47
CA ALA A 67 -16.68 17.44 -10.43
C ALA A 67 -15.84 17.26 -11.70
N PHE A 68 -15.79 16.05 -12.29
CA PHE A 68 -15.06 15.79 -13.54
C PHE A 68 -15.59 16.66 -14.68
N GLU A 69 -16.91 16.73 -14.81
CA GLU A 69 -17.55 17.51 -15.85
C GLU A 69 -17.26 19.01 -15.68
N LYS A 70 -17.26 19.50 -14.44
CA LYS A 70 -16.97 20.90 -14.14
C LYS A 70 -15.55 21.33 -14.52
N TYR A 71 -14.52 20.64 -14.03
CA TYR A 71 -13.14 21.04 -14.33
C TYR A 71 -12.74 20.76 -15.78
N SER A 72 -13.33 19.76 -16.44
CA SER A 72 -13.08 19.48 -17.86
C SER A 72 -13.60 20.60 -18.76
N ARG A 73 -14.80 21.14 -18.50
CA ARG A 73 -15.31 22.32 -19.20
C ARG A 73 -14.45 23.56 -18.96
N ALA A 74 -14.07 23.82 -17.70
CA ALA A 74 -13.20 24.94 -17.37
C ALA A 74 -11.84 24.85 -18.07
N LEU A 75 -11.28 23.64 -18.20
CA LEU A 75 -10.03 23.41 -18.93
C LEU A 75 -10.18 23.72 -20.42
N VAL A 76 -11.23 23.22 -21.06
CA VAL A 76 -11.49 23.45 -22.49
C VAL A 76 -11.73 24.92 -22.79
N ALA A 77 -12.44 25.64 -21.91
CA ALA A 77 -12.70 27.07 -22.06
C ALA A 77 -11.46 27.95 -21.83
N SER A 78 -10.63 27.60 -20.84
CA SER A 78 -9.46 28.41 -20.45
C SER A 78 -8.20 28.14 -21.28
N LEU A 79 -8.06 26.95 -21.85
CA LEU A 79 -6.83 26.57 -22.54
C LEU A 79 -6.54 27.41 -23.80
N PRO A 80 -7.45 27.60 -24.77
CA PRO A 80 -7.17 28.40 -25.97
C PRO A 80 -6.70 29.85 -25.69
N PRO A 81 -7.38 30.66 -24.85
CA PRO A 81 -6.93 32.02 -24.60
C PRO A 81 -5.59 32.08 -23.85
N VAL A 82 -5.32 31.14 -22.94
CA VAL A 82 -4.03 31.05 -22.25
C VAL A 82 -2.89 30.72 -23.22
N LEU A 83 -3.10 29.79 -24.16
CA LEU A 83 -2.08 29.47 -25.16
C LEU A 83 -1.80 30.66 -26.08
N ALA A 84 -2.84 31.39 -26.50
CA ALA A 84 -2.68 32.59 -27.33
C ALA A 84 -1.87 33.69 -26.61
N GLU A 85 -2.09 33.88 -25.31
CA GLU A 85 -1.34 34.82 -24.49
C GLU A 85 0.15 34.45 -24.38
N LEU A 86 0.46 33.16 -24.15
CA LEU A 86 1.83 32.67 -24.08
C LEU A 86 2.57 32.80 -25.41
N GLU A 87 1.88 32.60 -26.53
CA GLU A 87 2.40 32.82 -27.88
C GLU A 87 2.67 34.32 -28.16
N ALA A 88 1.78 35.21 -27.69
CA ALA A 88 1.97 36.65 -27.83
C ALA A 88 3.17 37.17 -27.01
N GLN A 89 3.31 36.72 -25.75
CA GLN A 89 4.44 37.08 -24.87
C GLN A 89 5.79 36.68 -25.48
N ARG A 90 5.86 35.52 -26.16
CA ARG A 90 7.06 35.09 -26.89
C ARG A 90 7.45 36.05 -28.01
N SER A 91 6.47 36.61 -28.72
CA SER A 91 6.74 37.50 -29.86
C SER A 91 7.38 38.82 -29.42
N HIS A 92 7.17 39.22 -28.16
CA HIS A 92 7.74 40.44 -27.58
C HIS A 92 9.12 40.24 -26.90
N GLU A 93 9.43 39.05 -26.37
CA GLU A 93 10.66 38.83 -25.58
C GLU A 93 11.96 38.63 -26.40
N GLY A 94 11.90 38.56 -27.73
CA GLY A 94 13.07 38.35 -28.58
C GLY A 94 13.74 36.98 -28.36
N HIS A 95 14.58 36.55 -29.30
CA HIS A 95 15.25 35.23 -29.26
C HIS A 95 16.36 35.15 -28.19
N SER A 96 16.04 35.31 -26.90
CA SER A 96 17.00 35.07 -25.83
C SER A 96 17.21 33.56 -25.64
N SER A 97 18.36 33.09 -26.13
CA SER A 97 18.82 31.68 -26.16
C SER A 97 19.09 31.04 -24.78
N ALA A 98 18.68 31.67 -23.68
CA ALA A 98 19.07 31.26 -22.32
C ALA A 98 18.21 30.13 -21.73
N PHE A 99 17.11 29.71 -22.36
CA PHE A 99 16.17 28.74 -21.79
C PHE A 99 16.11 27.42 -22.58
N PRO A 100 16.33 26.26 -21.94
CA PRO A 100 16.21 24.97 -22.61
C PRO A 100 14.75 24.62 -22.90
N GLY A 101 14.34 24.69 -24.17
CA GLY A 101 13.00 24.32 -24.66
C GLY A 101 12.61 25.07 -25.94
N ASN A 102 11.61 24.59 -26.69
CA ASN A 102 11.16 25.17 -27.98
C ASN A 102 10.41 26.52 -27.86
N GLY A 103 10.72 27.35 -26.86
CA GLY A 103 10.27 28.75 -26.76
C GLY A 103 8.80 28.98 -26.37
N HIS A 104 7.92 27.97 -26.42
CA HIS A 104 6.51 28.10 -26.03
C HIS A 104 6.28 27.95 -24.51
N GLY A 105 7.21 27.29 -23.81
CA GLY A 105 6.96 26.78 -22.45
C GLY A 105 5.95 25.63 -22.44
N ALA A 106 5.86 24.93 -21.32
CA ALA A 106 5.00 23.77 -21.12
C ALA A 106 3.75 24.10 -20.29
N CYS A 107 2.66 23.42 -20.60
CA CYS A 107 1.45 23.39 -19.78
C CYS A 107 1.46 22.16 -18.87
N LEU A 108 1.12 22.34 -17.60
CA LEU A 108 0.97 21.27 -16.63
C LEU A 108 -0.47 21.23 -16.11
N VAL A 109 -1.15 20.11 -16.29
CA VAL A 109 -2.54 19.92 -15.86
C VAL A 109 -2.58 18.95 -14.67
N PHE A 110 -3.01 19.41 -13.49
CA PHE A 110 -3.17 18.57 -12.31
C PHE A 110 -4.55 17.93 -12.26
N LEU A 111 -4.57 16.60 -12.28
CA LEU A 111 -5.76 15.75 -12.29
C LEU A 111 -5.74 14.72 -11.14
N PRO A 112 -6.90 14.20 -10.70
CA PRO A 112 -6.98 13.29 -9.56
C PRO A 112 -6.27 11.95 -9.73
N GLY A 113 -6.21 11.41 -10.95
CA GLY A 113 -5.73 10.06 -11.21
C GLY A 113 -5.60 9.70 -12.68
N ALA A 114 -5.02 8.52 -12.94
CA ALA A 114 -4.81 8.00 -14.29
C ALA A 114 -6.09 7.84 -15.13
N PRO A 115 -7.24 7.35 -14.58
CA PRO A 115 -8.49 7.31 -15.34
C PRO A 115 -8.94 8.70 -15.80
N GLU A 116 -8.80 9.71 -14.94
CA GLU A 116 -9.16 11.09 -15.26
C GLU A 116 -8.22 11.69 -16.31
N ILE A 117 -6.91 11.37 -16.26
CA ILE A 117 -5.93 11.74 -17.30
C ILE A 117 -6.36 11.23 -18.68
N SER A 118 -6.68 9.93 -18.81
CA SER A 118 -7.09 9.35 -20.10
C SER A 118 -8.42 9.93 -20.60
N LYS A 119 -9.35 10.27 -19.70
CA LYS A 119 -10.61 10.91 -20.09
C LYS A 119 -10.41 12.36 -20.54
N ILE A 120 -9.57 13.13 -19.85
CA ILE A 120 -9.28 14.52 -20.22
C ILE A 120 -8.63 14.60 -21.59
N GLU A 121 -7.70 13.71 -21.93
CA GLU A 121 -7.13 13.69 -23.27
C GLU A 121 -8.19 13.48 -24.35
N ARG A 122 -9.15 12.57 -24.14
CA ARG A 122 -10.28 12.38 -25.06
C ARG A 122 -11.14 13.64 -25.17
N VAL A 123 -11.46 14.27 -24.04
CA VAL A 123 -12.21 15.53 -24.01
C VAL A 123 -11.48 16.62 -24.79
N LEU A 124 -10.16 16.77 -24.61
CA LEU A 124 -9.36 17.75 -25.34
C LEU A 124 -9.37 17.46 -26.84
N LYS A 125 -9.25 16.19 -27.24
CA LYS A 125 -9.31 15.76 -28.65
C LYS A 125 -10.66 16.05 -29.29
N ASP A 126 -11.75 15.83 -28.56
CA ASP A 126 -13.11 15.94 -29.08
C ASP A 126 -13.65 17.39 -29.06
N SER A 127 -13.13 18.24 -28.18
CA SER A 127 -13.72 19.56 -27.89
C SER A 127 -12.87 20.73 -28.37
N LEU A 128 -11.56 20.58 -28.52
CA LEU A 128 -10.71 21.64 -29.05
C LEU A 128 -10.78 21.69 -30.58
N PRO A 129 -10.54 22.86 -31.19
CA PRO A 129 -10.35 22.95 -32.63
C PRO A 129 -9.23 22.00 -33.09
N ASN A 130 -9.47 21.22 -34.15
CA ASN A 130 -8.51 20.21 -34.65
C ASN A 130 -7.10 20.79 -34.86
N ALA A 131 -7.01 22.01 -35.39
CA ALA A 131 -5.73 22.70 -35.61
C ALA A 131 -4.97 23.01 -34.30
N LEU A 132 -5.68 23.25 -33.19
CA LEU A 132 -5.08 23.49 -31.89
C LEU A 132 -4.63 22.17 -31.26
N PHE A 133 -5.49 21.16 -31.24
CA PHE A 133 -5.15 19.85 -30.67
C PHE A 133 -3.96 19.21 -31.40
N ALA A 134 -3.88 19.36 -32.73
CA ALA A 134 -2.76 18.86 -33.53
C ALA A 134 -1.41 19.50 -33.17
N LYS A 135 -1.38 20.67 -32.52
CA LYS A 135 -0.15 21.31 -32.03
C LYS A 135 0.24 20.85 -30.62
N LEU A 136 -0.61 20.14 -29.89
CA LEU A 136 -0.31 19.70 -28.53
C LEU A 136 0.51 18.40 -28.56
N HIS A 137 1.66 18.42 -27.85
CA HIS A 137 2.40 17.21 -27.51
C HIS A 137 2.01 16.77 -26.11
N VAL A 138 0.98 15.91 -26.03
CA VAL A 138 0.42 15.40 -24.77
C VAL A 138 1.32 14.29 -24.20
N THR A 139 1.74 14.45 -22.95
CA THR A 139 2.49 13.47 -22.17
C THR A 139 1.82 13.25 -20.82
N TYR A 140 2.10 12.13 -20.17
CA TYR A 140 1.46 11.77 -18.89
C TYR A 140 2.49 11.67 -17.77
N LEU A 141 2.07 11.99 -16.54
CA LEU A 141 2.89 11.80 -15.36
C LEU A 141 2.04 11.32 -14.16
N HIS A 142 2.08 10.02 -13.87
CA HIS A 142 1.42 9.44 -12.71
C HIS A 142 2.19 8.21 -12.17
N GLY A 143 1.98 7.87 -10.90
CA GLY A 143 2.80 6.88 -10.18
C GLY A 143 2.82 5.46 -10.77
N ARG A 144 1.80 5.08 -11.57
CA ARG A 144 1.75 3.78 -12.25
C ARG A 144 2.64 3.65 -13.50
N LEU A 145 3.15 4.76 -14.04
CA LEU A 145 4.04 4.72 -15.20
C LEU A 145 5.41 4.14 -14.82
N SER A 146 6.03 3.42 -15.74
CA SER A 146 7.44 3.03 -15.61
C SER A 146 8.36 4.27 -15.63
N VAL A 147 9.60 4.12 -15.15
CA VAL A 147 10.56 5.24 -15.11
C VAL A 147 10.82 5.82 -16.51
N ALA A 148 10.94 4.96 -17.51
CA ALA A 148 11.13 5.38 -18.91
C ALA A 148 9.94 6.20 -19.42
N GLU A 149 8.72 5.81 -19.05
CA GLU A 149 7.52 6.55 -19.45
C GLU A 149 7.36 7.87 -18.72
N GLN A 150 7.68 7.92 -17.43
CA GLN A 150 7.71 9.18 -16.66
C GLN A 150 8.74 10.15 -17.26
N ARG A 151 9.88 9.64 -17.76
CA ARG A 151 10.94 10.44 -18.38
C ARG A 151 10.44 11.27 -19.57
N ARG A 152 9.44 10.77 -20.32
CA ARG A 152 8.82 11.49 -21.44
C ARG A 152 8.24 12.85 -21.04
N ALA A 153 7.74 12.99 -19.81
CA ALA A 153 7.23 14.26 -19.29
C ALA A 153 8.34 15.32 -19.06
N PHE A 154 9.61 14.91 -18.99
CA PHE A 154 10.76 15.80 -18.81
C PHE A 154 11.46 16.14 -20.11
N GLU A 155 11.23 15.35 -21.16
CA GLU A 155 11.79 15.60 -22.48
C GLU A 155 11.14 16.85 -23.11
N PRO A 156 11.88 17.64 -23.88
CA PRO A 156 11.31 18.75 -24.64
C PRO A 156 10.33 18.25 -25.71
N ALA A 157 9.26 19.00 -25.97
CA ALA A 157 8.39 18.68 -27.10
C ALA A 157 9.11 18.90 -28.45
N PRO A 158 8.75 18.18 -29.52
CA PRO A 158 9.26 18.41 -30.87
C PRO A 158 9.04 19.86 -31.35
N LYS A 159 9.86 20.31 -32.31
CA LYS A 159 9.74 21.68 -32.87
C LYS A 159 8.34 21.90 -33.45
N GLY A 160 7.72 23.03 -33.11
CA GLY A 160 6.38 23.40 -33.56
C GLY A 160 5.24 22.84 -32.69
N PHE A 161 5.53 22.05 -31.65
CA PHE A 161 4.53 21.56 -30.71
C PHE A 161 4.60 22.27 -29.36
N ILE A 162 3.44 22.40 -28.72
CA ILE A 162 3.28 22.89 -27.35
C ILE A 162 3.23 21.69 -26.42
N LYS A 163 4.15 21.63 -25.46
CA LYS A 163 4.21 20.55 -24.48
C LYS A 163 3.03 20.66 -23.51
N MET A 164 2.27 19.58 -23.35
CA MET A 164 1.22 19.46 -22.34
C MET A 164 1.44 18.21 -21.50
N VAL A 165 1.62 18.38 -20.20
CA VAL A 165 1.78 17.27 -19.26
C VAL A 165 0.51 17.11 -18.44
N LEU A 166 -0.18 15.98 -18.60
CA LEU A 166 -1.32 15.60 -17.77
C LEU A 166 -0.81 14.78 -16.58
N ALA A 167 -0.93 15.31 -15.35
CA ALA A 167 -0.24 14.78 -14.19
C ALA A 167 -1.14 14.62 -12.95
N THR A 168 -0.78 13.70 -12.07
CA THR A 168 -1.30 13.69 -10.69
C THR A 168 -0.42 14.55 -9.77
N ASN A 169 -0.68 14.51 -8.46
CA ASN A 169 0.17 15.12 -7.42
C ASN A 169 1.65 14.68 -7.46
N VAL A 170 2.04 13.69 -8.27
CA VAL A 170 3.44 13.33 -8.52
C VAL A 170 4.27 14.52 -9.05
N ALA A 171 3.64 15.43 -9.80
CA ALA A 171 4.29 16.65 -10.29
C ALA A 171 4.40 17.76 -9.22
N GLU A 172 3.78 17.60 -8.05
CA GLU A 172 3.63 18.65 -7.04
C GLU A 172 4.87 18.85 -6.18
N THR A 173 5.60 17.78 -5.84
CA THR A 173 6.75 17.81 -4.92
C THR A 173 7.97 17.13 -5.51
N SER A 174 7.85 15.85 -5.87
CA SER A 174 8.98 14.94 -6.09
C SER A 174 9.67 15.10 -7.45
N LEU A 175 9.03 15.77 -8.41
CA LEU A 175 9.50 15.88 -9.78
C LEU A 175 9.34 17.31 -10.31
N THR A 176 10.38 17.82 -10.97
CA THR A 176 10.41 19.17 -11.52
C THR A 176 10.48 19.11 -13.04
N ILE A 177 9.37 19.44 -13.69
CA ILE A 177 9.36 19.68 -15.14
C ILE A 177 9.93 21.09 -15.35
N PRO A 178 11.06 21.24 -16.06
CA PRO A 178 11.84 22.47 -16.04
C PRO A 178 11.16 23.62 -16.79
N ASP A 179 10.36 23.33 -17.80
CA ASP A 179 9.87 24.30 -18.79
C ASP A 179 8.42 24.75 -18.56
N VAL A 180 7.81 24.46 -17.40
CA VAL A 180 6.40 24.81 -17.12
C VAL A 180 6.23 26.32 -16.94
N VAL A 181 5.28 26.88 -17.70
CA VAL A 181 4.89 28.31 -17.66
C VAL A 181 3.39 28.50 -17.43
N ALA A 182 2.59 27.45 -17.65
CA ALA A 182 1.16 27.46 -17.38
C ALA A 182 0.75 26.22 -16.59
N VAL A 183 -0.03 26.44 -15.53
CA VAL A 183 -0.60 25.38 -14.70
C VAL A 183 -2.12 25.45 -14.80
N PHE A 184 -2.76 24.30 -15.00
CA PHE A 184 -4.21 24.13 -14.91
C PHE A 184 -4.50 23.17 -13.76
N ASP A 185 -5.10 23.66 -12.68
CA ASP A 185 -5.30 22.89 -11.46
C ASP A 185 -6.77 22.53 -11.27
N SER A 186 -7.09 21.23 -11.29
CA SER A 186 -8.44 20.74 -10.98
C SER A 186 -8.86 21.00 -9.54
N GLY A 187 -7.93 21.28 -8.62
CA GLY A 187 -8.20 21.41 -7.19
C GLY A 187 -8.52 20.08 -6.51
N ARG A 188 -8.43 18.97 -7.26
CA ARG A 188 -8.80 17.63 -6.82
C ARG A 188 -7.57 16.73 -6.74
N SER A 189 -7.60 15.78 -5.82
CA SER A 189 -6.56 14.78 -5.65
C SER A 189 -7.13 13.53 -4.99
N LYS A 190 -6.56 12.36 -5.32
CA LYS A 190 -6.85 11.12 -4.62
C LYS A 190 -5.84 10.92 -3.49
N LYS A 191 -6.33 10.69 -2.28
CA LYS A 191 -5.53 10.45 -1.08
C LYS A 191 -5.82 9.07 -0.52
N LEU A 192 -4.77 8.39 -0.07
CA LEU A 192 -4.91 7.13 0.66
C LEU A 192 -5.36 7.46 2.08
N LEU A 193 -6.46 6.85 2.51
CA LEU A 193 -6.99 6.97 3.87
C LEU A 193 -7.05 5.57 4.48
N PHE A 194 -6.35 5.40 5.59
CA PHE A 194 -6.39 4.17 6.37
C PHE A 194 -7.39 4.29 7.52
N ASP A 195 -8.27 3.29 7.65
CA ASP A 195 -9.12 3.15 8.83
C ASP A 195 -8.50 2.14 9.81
N PRO A 196 -8.05 2.57 11.00
CA PRO A 196 -7.40 1.70 11.97
C PRO A 196 -8.34 0.67 12.59
N LYS A 197 -9.66 0.87 12.56
CA LYS A 197 -10.64 -0.10 13.08
C LYS A 197 -10.86 -1.22 12.09
N THR A 198 -11.05 -0.87 10.82
CA THR A 198 -11.35 -1.83 9.77
C THR A 198 -10.11 -2.40 9.08
N GLN A 199 -8.95 -1.77 9.26
CA GLN A 199 -7.68 -2.11 8.61
C GLN A 199 -7.78 -2.06 7.08
N ILE A 200 -8.68 -1.21 6.57
CA ILE A 200 -8.90 -1.01 5.15
C ILE A 200 -8.28 0.32 4.74
N SER A 201 -7.48 0.27 3.67
CA SER A 201 -7.02 1.45 2.97
C SER A 201 -8.01 1.81 1.87
N SER A 202 -8.41 3.07 1.78
CA SER A 202 -9.32 3.55 0.74
C SER A 202 -8.66 4.68 -0.03
N LEU A 203 -8.77 4.67 -1.36
CA LEU A 203 -8.28 5.77 -2.18
C LEU A 203 -9.43 6.72 -2.48
N LYS A 204 -9.57 7.79 -1.69
CA LYS A 204 -10.68 8.74 -1.82
C LYS A 204 -10.26 9.98 -2.58
N GLU A 205 -11.09 10.38 -3.53
CA GLU A 205 -10.95 11.67 -4.21
C GLU A 205 -11.52 12.78 -3.32
N GLY A 206 -10.75 13.86 -3.16
CA GLY A 206 -11.14 15.02 -2.39
C GLY A 206 -10.46 16.28 -2.89
N TRP A 207 -10.78 17.40 -2.25
CA TRP A 207 -10.10 18.67 -2.49
C TRP A 207 -8.64 18.61 -2.02
N CYS A 208 -7.73 19.20 -2.80
CA CYS A 208 -6.38 19.47 -2.33
C CYS A 208 -6.40 20.66 -1.35
N SER A 209 -5.42 20.74 -0.45
CA SER A 209 -5.30 21.88 0.46
C SER A 209 -4.89 23.16 -0.27
N LEU A 210 -5.13 24.31 0.37
CA LEU A 210 -4.61 25.61 -0.07
C LEU A 210 -3.08 25.60 -0.17
N ALA A 211 -2.40 24.90 0.75
CA ALA A 211 -0.96 24.66 0.68
C ALA A 211 -0.55 23.93 -0.61
N SER A 212 -1.24 22.83 -0.95
CA SER A 212 -0.99 22.06 -2.18
C SER A 212 -1.25 22.92 -3.42
N ALA A 213 -2.37 23.63 -3.41
CA ALA A 213 -2.75 24.56 -4.47
C ALA A 213 -1.67 25.63 -4.70
N ALA A 214 -1.11 26.21 -3.64
CA ALA A 214 -0.02 27.17 -3.72
C ALA A 214 1.27 26.56 -4.28
N GLN A 215 1.61 25.33 -3.88
CA GLN A 215 2.76 24.60 -4.46
C GLN A 215 2.59 24.34 -5.96
N ARG A 216 1.38 23.97 -6.40
CA ARG A 216 1.05 23.77 -7.82
C ARG A 216 1.20 25.05 -8.62
N LYS A 217 0.69 26.18 -8.10
CA LYS A 217 0.87 27.52 -8.71
C LYS A 217 2.35 27.85 -8.90
N GLY A 218 3.18 27.59 -7.88
CA GLY A 218 4.62 27.83 -7.94
C GLY A 218 5.37 27.06 -9.04
N ARG A 219 4.77 26.02 -9.65
CA ARG A 219 5.38 25.27 -10.76
C ARG A 219 5.50 26.08 -12.05
N ALA A 220 4.67 27.10 -12.24
CA ALA A 220 4.72 27.99 -13.41
C ALA A 220 5.75 29.13 -13.30
N GLY A 221 6.24 29.44 -12.09
CA GLY A 221 7.08 30.62 -11.81
C GLY A 221 8.58 30.34 -11.78
N ARG A 222 9.05 29.25 -12.38
CA ARG A 222 10.43 28.78 -12.25
C ARG A 222 11.40 29.39 -13.26
N VAL A 223 10.93 29.55 -14.49
CA VAL A 223 11.79 29.97 -15.62
C VAL A 223 11.50 31.38 -16.10
N ARG A 224 10.24 31.82 -16.01
CA ARG A 224 9.77 33.17 -16.36
C ARG A 224 8.40 33.43 -15.71
N PRO A 225 7.81 34.63 -15.83
CA PRO A 225 6.44 34.87 -15.39
C PRO A 225 5.46 33.85 -16.00
N GLY A 226 4.54 33.37 -15.19
CA GLY A 226 3.64 32.28 -15.59
C GLY A 226 2.19 32.52 -15.18
N VAL A 227 1.32 31.59 -15.55
CA VAL A 227 -0.11 31.63 -15.22
C VAL A 227 -0.55 30.33 -14.55
N CYS A 228 -1.41 30.43 -13.55
CA CYS A 228 -2.07 29.31 -12.89
C CYS A 228 -3.58 29.49 -12.97
N VAL A 229 -4.25 28.64 -13.75
CA VAL A 229 -5.70 28.59 -13.85
C VAL A 229 -6.24 27.54 -12.88
N ARG A 230 -7.05 27.96 -11.91
CA ARG A 230 -7.87 27.07 -11.08
C ARG A 230 -9.12 26.69 -11.87
N LEU A 231 -9.32 25.39 -12.08
CA LEU A 231 -10.47 24.86 -12.84
C LEU A 231 -11.75 24.73 -11.98
N TYR A 232 -11.78 25.49 -10.89
CA TYR A 232 -12.83 25.59 -9.88
C TYR A 232 -12.96 27.05 -9.48
N THR A 233 -14.05 27.40 -8.78
CA THR A 233 -14.28 28.80 -8.41
C THR A 233 -13.63 29.23 -7.12
N SER A 234 -13.39 30.52 -6.96
CA SER A 234 -12.91 31.12 -5.70
C SER A 234 -13.83 30.78 -4.53
N ASN A 235 -15.15 30.81 -4.73
CA ASN A 235 -16.15 30.39 -3.73
C ASN A 235 -16.03 28.91 -3.36
N GLU A 236 -15.78 28.03 -4.33
CA GLU A 236 -15.55 26.61 -4.04
C GLU A 236 -14.27 26.38 -3.26
N SER A 237 -13.21 27.12 -3.59
CA SER A 237 -11.94 27.10 -2.87
C SER A 237 -12.17 27.42 -1.39
N ALA A 238 -12.83 28.55 -1.11
CA ALA A 238 -13.10 29.03 0.24
C ALA A 238 -14.01 28.07 1.04
N ALA A 239 -14.99 27.44 0.38
CA ALA A 239 -15.94 26.56 1.05
C ALA A 239 -15.40 25.14 1.33
N ASN A 240 -14.46 24.64 0.51
CA ASN A 240 -14.12 23.21 0.52
C ASN A 240 -12.64 22.87 0.73
N GLN A 241 -11.69 23.78 0.46
CA GLN A 241 -10.26 23.45 0.57
C GLN A 241 -9.76 23.66 2.00
N PRO A 242 -9.17 22.64 2.64
CA PRO A 242 -8.50 22.83 3.93
C PRO A 242 -7.21 23.64 3.75
N THR A 243 -6.75 24.31 4.81
CA THR A 243 -5.48 25.07 4.76
C THR A 243 -4.29 24.17 4.44
N ASN A 244 -4.18 23.03 5.13
CA ASN A 244 -3.12 22.04 4.99
C ASN A 244 -3.71 20.64 4.81
N ASP A 245 -2.93 19.74 4.22
CA ASP A 245 -3.27 18.33 4.18
C ASP A 245 -3.15 17.71 5.58
N ALA A 246 -3.96 16.70 5.86
CA ALA A 246 -3.81 15.92 7.07
C ALA A 246 -2.42 15.26 7.07
N PRO A 247 -1.67 15.30 8.19
CA PRO A 247 -0.33 14.75 8.26
C PRO A 247 -0.39 13.22 8.12
N GLU A 248 0.65 12.63 7.53
CA GLU A 248 0.69 11.19 7.21
C GLU A 248 0.51 10.31 8.46
N ILE A 249 1.07 10.75 9.60
CA ILE A 249 0.90 10.12 10.93
C ILE A 249 -0.56 9.96 11.37
N SER A 250 -1.49 10.71 10.77
CA SER A 250 -2.93 10.62 11.07
C SER A 250 -3.71 9.74 10.10
N THR A 251 -3.11 9.34 8.98
CA THR A 251 -3.81 8.69 7.86
C THR A 251 -3.18 7.37 7.39
N MET A 252 -2.08 6.94 8.02
CA MET A 252 -1.37 5.69 7.71
C MET A 252 -1.36 4.70 8.89
N PRO A 253 -1.09 3.41 8.63
CA PRO A 253 -0.82 2.43 9.69
C PRO A 253 0.36 2.85 10.57
N LEU A 254 0.25 2.63 11.89
CA LEU A 254 1.21 3.14 12.88
C LEU A 254 2.11 2.07 13.50
N GLU A 255 2.01 0.81 13.08
CA GLU A 255 2.76 -0.30 13.70
C GLU A 255 4.28 -0.05 13.72
N SER A 256 4.88 0.31 12.59
CA SER A 256 6.33 0.61 12.53
C SER A 256 6.70 1.81 13.39
N LEU A 257 5.89 2.87 13.36
CA LEU A 257 6.13 4.09 14.14
C LEU A 257 6.03 3.83 15.65
N VAL A 258 5.07 3.00 16.09
CA VAL A 258 4.94 2.59 17.49
C VAL A 258 6.16 1.79 17.93
N MET A 259 6.64 0.83 17.13
CA MET A 259 7.87 0.10 17.45
C MET A 259 9.08 1.03 17.56
N HIS A 260 9.25 1.98 16.63
CA HIS A 260 10.34 2.96 16.68
C HIS A 260 10.24 3.88 17.90
N ALA A 261 9.03 4.30 18.28
CA ALA A 261 8.81 5.07 19.51
C ALA A 261 9.21 4.27 20.76
N MET A 262 8.88 2.97 20.81
CA MET A 262 9.27 2.09 21.92
C MET A 262 10.77 1.79 21.94
N LEU A 263 11.42 1.70 20.78
CA LEU A 263 12.87 1.49 20.67
C LEU A 263 13.65 2.74 21.11
N THR A 264 13.20 3.92 20.71
CA THR A 264 13.87 5.20 21.01
C THR A 264 13.61 5.73 22.41
N ARG A 265 12.44 5.42 23.00
CA ARG A 265 12.04 5.81 24.36
C ARG A 265 11.45 4.63 25.14
N PRO A 266 12.25 3.60 25.46
CA PRO A 266 11.79 2.37 26.14
C PRO A 266 11.24 2.61 27.55
N GLU A 267 11.53 3.78 28.14
CA GLU A 267 11.03 4.22 29.42
C GLU A 267 9.59 4.75 29.38
N ARG A 268 9.07 5.11 28.19
CA ARG A 268 7.80 5.83 28.03
C ARG A 268 6.77 5.03 27.24
N ASP A 269 5.51 5.13 27.65
CA ASP A 269 4.39 4.54 26.91
C ASP A 269 4.32 5.15 25.48
N PRO A 270 4.15 4.33 24.42
CA PRO A 270 4.18 4.80 23.04
C PRO A 270 3.10 5.82 22.71
N GLU A 271 1.92 5.74 23.35
CA GLU A 271 0.84 6.72 23.20
C GLU A 271 1.28 8.09 23.72
N THR A 272 2.00 8.11 24.85
CA THR A 272 2.52 9.34 25.44
C THR A 272 3.69 9.91 24.64
N THR A 273 4.55 9.05 24.10
CA THR A 273 5.64 9.46 23.20
C THR A 273 5.10 10.10 21.93
N LEU A 274 4.14 9.45 21.25
CA LEU A 274 3.57 9.96 20.01
C LEU A 274 2.66 11.18 20.23
N ALA A 275 2.01 11.30 21.39
CA ALA A 275 1.27 12.50 21.76
C ALA A 275 2.16 13.76 21.89
N SER A 276 3.47 13.59 22.03
CA SER A 276 4.44 14.70 22.07
C SER A 276 5.08 15.02 20.72
N THR A 277 4.49 14.57 19.60
CA THR A 277 4.91 14.97 18.25
C THR A 277 4.22 16.28 17.82
N PRO A 278 4.72 17.01 16.80
CA PRO A 278 4.12 18.28 16.37
C PRO A 278 2.64 18.13 15.95
N ASP A 279 2.32 17.02 15.29
CA ASP A 279 0.97 16.64 14.89
C ASP A 279 0.64 15.26 15.46
N PRO A 280 0.11 15.17 16.70
CA PRO A 280 -0.10 13.89 17.35
C PRO A 280 -1.14 13.02 16.63
N PRO A 281 -0.90 11.71 16.48
CA PRO A 281 -1.89 10.80 15.90
C PRO A 281 -3.11 10.64 16.81
N PRO A 282 -4.27 10.24 16.26
CA PRO A 282 -5.41 9.82 17.06
C PRO A 282 -5.00 8.73 18.07
N PRO A 283 -5.26 8.88 19.39
CA PRO A 283 -4.83 7.91 20.40
C PRO A 283 -5.37 6.50 20.15
N GLU A 284 -6.57 6.40 19.58
CA GLU A 284 -7.18 5.14 19.16
C GLU A 284 -6.40 4.43 18.05
N ALA A 285 -5.78 5.16 17.13
CA ALA A 285 -4.92 4.58 16.09
C ALA A 285 -3.63 4.01 16.70
N VAL A 286 -3.05 4.69 17.70
CA VAL A 286 -1.88 4.19 18.44
C VAL A 286 -2.21 2.92 19.23
N ARG A 287 -3.34 2.91 19.93
CA ARG A 287 -3.83 1.71 20.64
C ARG A 287 -4.11 0.56 19.67
N ALA A 288 -4.63 0.86 18.48
CA ALA A 288 -4.86 -0.13 17.44
C ALA A 288 -3.57 -0.77 16.92
N ALA A 289 -2.58 0.06 16.60
CA ALA A 289 -1.27 -0.41 16.18
C ALA A 289 -0.59 -1.23 17.28
N THR A 290 -0.65 -0.77 18.54
CA THR A 290 -0.12 -1.52 19.69
C THR A 290 -0.79 -2.89 19.85
N ALA A 291 -2.12 -2.96 19.75
CA ALA A 291 -2.84 -4.23 19.84
C ALA A 291 -2.44 -5.20 18.71
N ARG A 292 -2.20 -4.69 17.49
CA ARG A 292 -1.71 -5.50 16.38
C ARG A 292 -0.28 -5.98 16.60
N LEU A 293 0.61 -5.13 17.12
CA LEU A 293 1.98 -5.52 17.45
C LEU A 293 2.02 -6.62 18.52
N LYS A 294 1.08 -6.63 19.47
CA LYS A 294 0.88 -7.75 20.41
C LYS A 294 0.48 -9.03 19.67
N MET A 295 -0.44 -8.97 18.71
CA MET A 295 -0.83 -10.13 17.88
C MET A 295 0.33 -10.64 17.00
N VAL A 296 1.19 -9.75 16.51
CA VAL A 296 2.40 -10.12 15.77
C VAL A 296 3.41 -10.83 16.70
N GLY A 297 3.37 -10.53 18.00
CA GLY A 297 4.35 -11.00 19.00
C GLY A 297 5.55 -10.06 19.15
N ALA A 298 5.47 -8.86 18.60
CA ALA A 298 6.53 -7.85 18.65
C ALA A 298 6.53 -7.07 19.98
N VAL A 299 5.37 -6.94 20.63
CA VAL A 299 5.20 -6.21 21.88
C VAL A 299 4.57 -7.13 22.93
N ALA A 300 5.09 -7.08 24.15
CA ALA A 300 4.54 -7.78 25.31
C ALA A 300 4.31 -6.81 26.47
N GLU A 301 3.51 -7.24 27.43
CA GLU A 301 3.43 -6.60 28.75
C GLU A 301 4.56 -7.17 29.60
N ALA A 302 5.35 -6.30 30.24
CA ALA A 302 6.37 -6.74 31.18
C ALA A 302 5.67 -7.41 32.37
N GLU A 303 6.14 -8.61 32.74
CA GLU A 303 5.66 -9.26 33.96
C GLU A 303 6.03 -8.38 35.16
N ALA A 304 5.05 -8.04 36.00
CA ALA A 304 5.33 -7.42 37.29
C ALA A 304 6.12 -8.46 38.09
N SER A 305 7.35 -8.12 38.50
CA SER A 305 8.11 -8.95 39.43
C SER A 305 7.22 -9.27 40.63
N PRO A 306 6.93 -10.55 40.94
CA PRO A 306 6.11 -10.90 42.08
C PRO A 306 6.92 -10.67 43.35
N THR A 307 6.93 -9.45 43.86
CA THR A 307 7.26 -9.23 45.26
C THR A 307 6.01 -9.52 46.08
N ALA A 308 6.19 -10.27 47.18
CA ALA A 308 5.14 -10.84 48.03
C ALA A 308 4.18 -9.82 48.68
N GLU A 309 4.34 -8.52 48.42
CA GLU A 309 3.52 -7.45 48.98
C GLU A 309 2.36 -7.00 48.06
N THR A 310 2.27 -7.52 46.83
CA THR A 310 1.35 -6.97 45.82
C THR A 310 -0.01 -7.69 45.73
N GLU A 311 -0.24 -8.77 46.47
CA GLU A 311 -1.52 -9.51 46.39
C GLU A 311 -2.72 -8.74 46.95
N ASN A 312 -2.51 -7.76 47.84
CA ASN A 312 -3.59 -7.00 48.47
C ASN A 312 -3.92 -5.65 47.81
N ALA A 313 -3.31 -5.31 46.66
CA ALA A 313 -3.49 -4.03 45.98
C ALA A 313 -4.29 -4.12 44.67
N ARG A 314 -5.28 -5.02 44.55
CA ARG A 314 -6.31 -4.94 43.49
C ARG A 314 -7.38 -3.88 43.84
N LYS A 315 -6.97 -2.61 43.87
CA LYS A 315 -7.87 -1.45 43.86
C LYS A 315 -7.83 -0.78 42.48
N LYS A 316 -8.95 -0.13 42.13
CA LYS A 316 -9.33 0.54 40.86
C LYS A 316 -8.31 1.49 40.17
N ASN A 317 -7.07 1.62 40.66
CA ASN A 317 -5.99 2.48 40.14
C ASN A 317 -4.66 1.71 39.93
N SER A 318 -4.69 0.47 39.45
CA SER A 318 -3.44 -0.22 39.10
C SER A 318 -2.72 0.48 37.94
N PRO A 319 -1.40 0.72 38.01
CA PRO A 319 -0.65 1.32 36.90
C PRO A 319 -0.79 0.48 35.63
N LYS A 320 -0.93 1.15 34.49
CA LYS A 320 -1.01 0.50 33.16
C LYS A 320 0.22 -0.42 33.00
N PRO A 321 0.07 -1.69 32.59
CA PRO A 321 1.20 -2.60 32.45
C PRO A 321 2.23 -2.01 31.48
N LYS A 322 3.51 -2.01 31.87
CA LYS A 322 4.58 -1.46 31.04
C LYS A 322 4.72 -2.31 29.78
N LEU A 323 4.62 -1.68 28.62
CA LEU A 323 4.82 -2.34 27.33
C LEU A 323 6.31 -2.39 27.00
N VAL A 324 6.79 -3.56 26.55
CA VAL A 324 8.17 -3.78 26.15
C VAL A 324 8.23 -4.45 24.79
N LEU A 325 9.27 -4.14 24.01
CA LEU A 325 9.57 -4.90 22.80
C LEU A 325 10.04 -6.30 23.20
N THR A 326 9.52 -7.32 22.53
CA THR A 326 10.06 -8.67 22.63
C THR A 326 11.39 -8.76 21.87
N PRO A 327 12.22 -9.81 22.05
CA PRO A 327 13.41 -10.01 21.22
C PRO A 327 13.07 -10.01 19.72
N LEU A 328 11.94 -10.63 19.34
CA LEU A 328 11.41 -10.55 17.98
C LEU A 328 11.12 -9.10 17.60
N GLY A 329 10.35 -8.37 18.41
CA GLY A 329 10.04 -6.96 18.16
C GLY A 329 11.27 -6.06 18.02
N ALA A 330 12.32 -6.32 18.78
CA ALA A 330 13.60 -5.62 18.68
C ALA A 330 14.23 -5.84 17.29
N HIS A 331 14.29 -7.08 16.79
CA HIS A 331 14.74 -7.34 15.42
C HIS A 331 13.85 -6.69 14.36
N LEU A 332 12.52 -6.80 14.51
CA LEU A 332 11.57 -6.20 13.56
C LEU A 332 11.72 -4.68 13.45
N ALA A 333 12.01 -3.99 14.56
CA ALA A 333 12.21 -2.54 14.57
C ALA A 333 13.44 -2.07 13.76
N HIS A 334 14.43 -2.95 13.56
CA HIS A 334 15.65 -2.67 12.79
C HIS A 334 15.55 -3.06 11.30
N LEU A 335 14.51 -3.79 10.90
CA LEU A 335 14.27 -4.14 9.49
C LEU A 335 13.55 -2.99 8.77
N PRO A 336 13.92 -2.67 7.52
CA PRO A 336 13.31 -1.57 6.74
C PRO A 336 11.97 -1.98 6.10
N VAL A 337 11.16 -2.78 6.79
CA VAL A 337 9.87 -3.30 6.30
C VAL A 337 8.81 -3.25 7.40
N GLU A 338 7.54 -3.44 7.03
CA GLU A 338 6.49 -3.60 8.03
C GLU A 338 6.78 -4.79 8.98
N PRO A 339 6.42 -4.70 10.28
CA PRO A 339 6.69 -5.77 11.25
C PRO A 339 6.19 -7.16 10.83
N ARG A 340 5.08 -7.23 10.09
CA ARG A 340 4.53 -8.46 9.52
C ARG A 340 5.45 -9.12 8.50
N LEU A 341 6.07 -8.32 7.64
CA LEU A 341 7.05 -8.77 6.65
C LEU A 341 8.36 -9.18 7.33
N GLY A 342 8.81 -8.42 8.33
CA GLY A 342 9.97 -8.84 9.12
C GLY A 342 9.72 -10.17 9.85
N LYS A 343 8.50 -10.38 10.39
CA LYS A 343 8.12 -11.64 11.07
C LYS A 343 8.21 -12.83 10.12
N MET A 344 7.68 -12.73 8.89
CA MET A 344 7.82 -13.84 7.93
C MET A 344 9.28 -14.15 7.59
N LEU A 345 10.16 -13.15 7.51
CA LEU A 345 11.58 -13.39 7.24
C LEU A 345 12.24 -14.19 8.37
N VAL A 346 11.98 -13.82 9.63
CA VAL A 346 12.48 -14.56 10.79
C VAL A 346 11.96 -16.01 10.76
N TYR A 347 10.66 -16.21 10.54
CA TYR A 347 10.07 -17.54 10.43
C TYR A 347 10.66 -18.35 9.28
N ALA A 348 10.96 -17.71 8.15
CA ALA A 348 11.56 -18.38 7.00
C ALA A 348 12.99 -18.87 7.30
N CYS A 349 13.77 -18.13 8.10
CA CYS A 349 15.07 -18.60 8.59
C CYS A 349 14.91 -19.84 9.49
N VAL A 350 13.96 -19.80 10.44
CA VAL A 350 13.73 -20.90 11.40
C VAL A 350 13.24 -22.18 10.69
N LEU A 351 12.32 -22.04 9.74
CA LEU A 351 11.71 -23.16 9.00
C LEU A 351 12.49 -23.57 7.74
N GLY A 352 13.55 -22.84 7.38
CA GLY A 352 14.43 -23.20 6.28
C GLY A 352 13.86 -22.96 4.88
N CYS A 353 12.93 -22.00 4.70
CA CYS A 353 12.35 -21.64 3.40
C CYS A 353 12.64 -20.17 3.03
N LEU A 354 13.81 -19.66 3.42
CA LEU A 354 14.15 -18.24 3.28
C LEU A 354 14.12 -17.74 1.83
N PRO A 355 14.66 -18.43 0.81
CA PRO A 355 14.77 -17.86 -0.55
C PRO A 355 13.45 -17.41 -1.19
N PRO A 356 12.38 -18.22 -1.27
CA PRO A 356 11.10 -17.76 -1.86
C PRO A 356 10.42 -16.68 -1.00
N ILE A 357 10.53 -16.75 0.32
CA ILE A 357 9.92 -15.78 1.24
C ILE A 357 10.63 -14.43 1.20
N LEU A 358 11.96 -14.44 1.10
CA LEU A 358 12.76 -13.23 0.95
C LEU A 358 12.40 -12.49 -0.34
N THR A 359 12.25 -13.23 -1.45
CA THR A 359 11.79 -12.67 -2.73
C THR A 359 10.36 -12.14 -2.64
N ALA A 360 9.45 -12.88 -2.00
CA ALA A 360 8.07 -12.43 -1.78
C ALA A 360 8.02 -11.14 -0.95
N ALA A 361 8.73 -11.08 0.19
CA ALA A 361 8.79 -9.90 1.04
C ALA A 361 9.36 -8.68 0.32
N ALA A 362 10.43 -8.86 -0.46
CA ALA A 362 11.01 -7.80 -1.29
C ALA A 362 10.01 -7.31 -2.35
N ALA A 363 9.28 -8.22 -2.99
CA ALA A 363 8.28 -7.88 -3.99
C ALA A 363 7.08 -7.11 -3.42
N MET A 364 6.67 -7.42 -2.19
CA MET A 364 5.56 -6.76 -1.50
C MET A 364 5.85 -5.27 -1.19
N SER A 365 7.13 -4.89 -1.12
CA SER A 365 7.59 -3.50 -0.95
C SER A 365 7.87 -2.78 -2.27
N CYS A 366 7.80 -3.47 -3.41
CA CYS A 366 8.15 -2.95 -4.72
C CYS A 366 6.92 -2.72 -5.62
N LYS A 367 7.15 -2.13 -6.80
CA LYS A 367 6.12 -2.05 -7.85
C LYS A 367 5.74 -3.46 -8.34
N PRO A 368 4.51 -3.66 -8.86
CA PRO A 368 4.08 -4.96 -9.39
C PRO A 368 5.04 -5.54 -10.44
N ALA A 369 5.41 -6.81 -10.26
CA ALA A 369 6.33 -7.54 -11.13
C ALA A 369 5.77 -7.85 -12.53
N PHE A 370 4.45 -8.05 -12.63
CA PHE A 370 3.78 -8.39 -13.89
C PHE A 370 3.33 -7.11 -14.61
N GLY A 371 3.59 -7.04 -15.92
CA GLY A 371 3.35 -5.86 -16.74
C GLY A 371 1.92 -5.34 -16.66
N VAL A 372 1.77 -4.03 -16.48
CA VAL A 372 0.45 -3.38 -16.40
C VAL A 372 0.34 -2.36 -17.53
N ASP A 373 0.31 -2.84 -18.78
CA ASP A 373 -0.36 -2.05 -19.81
C ASP A 373 -1.86 -2.09 -19.48
N PRO A 374 -2.52 -0.94 -19.25
CA PRO A 374 -3.96 -0.89 -18.99
C PRO A 374 -4.80 -1.60 -20.05
N ALA A 375 -4.30 -1.73 -21.28
CA ALA A 375 -4.94 -2.43 -22.39
C ALA A 375 -4.88 -3.97 -22.29
N ASP A 376 -3.99 -4.54 -21.47
CA ASP A 376 -3.70 -5.99 -21.46
C ASP A 376 -3.72 -6.60 -20.04
N LYS A 377 -4.65 -6.14 -19.19
CA LYS A 377 -4.78 -6.58 -17.79
C LYS A 377 -5.04 -8.08 -17.66
N ASP A 378 -5.80 -8.67 -18.58
CA ASP A 378 -6.11 -10.10 -18.51
C ASP A 378 -4.90 -10.97 -18.84
N ALA A 379 -4.06 -10.57 -19.81
CA ALA A 379 -2.83 -11.29 -20.12
C ALA A 379 -1.82 -11.25 -18.97
N ALA A 380 -1.74 -10.14 -18.23
CA ALA A 380 -0.87 -10.03 -17.05
C ALA A 380 -1.26 -11.06 -15.96
N VAL A 381 -2.56 -11.27 -15.75
CA VAL A 381 -3.07 -12.27 -14.79
C VAL A 381 -2.81 -13.69 -15.29
N ILE A 382 -3.01 -13.94 -16.59
CA ILE A 382 -2.69 -15.24 -17.21
C ILE A 382 -1.20 -15.55 -17.05
N ALA A 383 -0.33 -14.58 -17.34
CA ALA A 383 1.11 -14.69 -17.14
C ALA A 383 1.46 -15.00 -15.68
N LYS A 384 0.87 -14.27 -14.72
CA LYS A 384 1.07 -14.51 -13.28
C LYS A 384 0.67 -15.93 -12.86
N ARG A 385 -0.47 -16.44 -13.35
CA ARG A 385 -0.89 -17.83 -13.10
C ARG A 385 0.02 -18.86 -13.75
N SER A 386 0.61 -18.55 -14.90
CA SER A 386 1.50 -19.47 -15.62
C SER A 386 2.86 -19.63 -14.94
N ALA A 387 3.35 -18.59 -14.23
CA ALA A 387 4.59 -18.66 -13.47
C ALA A 387 4.56 -19.79 -12.44
N SER A 388 3.43 -19.97 -11.75
CA SER A 388 3.28 -21.03 -10.75
C SER A 388 3.13 -22.44 -11.34
N ARG A 389 2.80 -22.58 -12.62
CA ARG A 389 2.53 -23.89 -13.25
C ARG A 389 3.80 -24.61 -13.70
N VAL A 390 4.82 -23.84 -14.10
CA VAL A 390 6.07 -24.41 -14.61
C VAL A 390 6.97 -24.88 -13.47
N ALA A 391 6.90 -24.22 -12.32
CA ALA A 391 7.71 -24.56 -11.15
C ALA A 391 7.05 -25.59 -10.21
N ASP A 392 5.81 -26.00 -10.46
CA ASP A 392 4.95 -26.74 -9.51
C ASP A 392 5.00 -26.14 -8.08
N PHE A 393 5.12 -24.81 -8.02
CA PHE A 393 5.37 -24.03 -6.81
C PHE A 393 4.63 -22.70 -6.91
N GLY A 394 4.01 -22.27 -5.81
CA GLY A 394 3.31 -21.00 -5.72
C GLY A 394 1.96 -20.97 -6.42
N ALA A 395 1.36 -22.12 -6.72
CA ALA A 395 -0.01 -22.18 -7.21
C ALA A 395 -0.95 -21.56 -6.16
N ARG A 396 -1.98 -20.82 -6.60
CA ARG A 396 -2.95 -20.14 -5.70
C ARG A 396 -2.32 -19.17 -4.69
N SER A 397 -1.09 -18.72 -4.92
CA SER A 397 -0.39 -17.72 -4.11
C SER A 397 0.16 -16.60 -5.00
N ASP A 398 -0.30 -15.37 -4.79
CA ASP A 398 0.22 -14.20 -5.49
C ASP A 398 1.70 -13.95 -5.16
N GLN A 399 2.07 -14.11 -3.89
CA GLN A 399 3.42 -13.91 -3.38
C GLN A 399 4.41 -14.92 -3.97
N LEU A 400 4.07 -16.21 -3.92
CA LEU A 400 4.93 -17.28 -4.42
C LEU A 400 4.96 -17.32 -5.96
N ALA A 401 3.88 -16.91 -6.64
CA ALA A 401 3.90 -16.72 -8.09
C ALA A 401 4.92 -15.65 -8.53
N VAL A 402 5.05 -14.57 -7.76
CA VAL A 402 6.09 -13.55 -8.01
C VAL A 402 7.48 -14.11 -7.73
N ALA A 403 7.65 -14.89 -6.65
CA ALA A 403 8.92 -15.55 -6.36
C ALA A 403 9.36 -16.49 -7.48
N ALA A 404 8.47 -17.38 -7.95
CA ALA A 404 8.73 -18.27 -9.07
C ALA A 404 9.08 -17.51 -10.36
N ALA A 405 8.37 -16.41 -10.66
CA ALA A 405 8.68 -15.57 -11.82
C ALA A 405 10.04 -14.85 -11.69
N PHE A 406 10.43 -14.47 -10.47
CA PHE A 406 11.74 -13.89 -10.19
C PHE A 406 12.86 -14.90 -10.39
N ASP A 407 12.68 -16.13 -9.94
CA ASP A 407 13.65 -17.19 -10.14
C ASP A 407 13.82 -17.50 -11.65
N ALA A 408 12.72 -17.61 -12.40
CA ALA A 408 12.77 -17.78 -13.86
C ALA A 408 13.49 -16.62 -14.57
N TRP A 409 13.23 -15.38 -14.14
CA TRP A 409 13.88 -14.17 -14.68
C TRP A 409 15.36 -14.08 -14.35
N SER A 410 15.72 -14.37 -13.11
CA SER A 410 17.11 -14.32 -12.63
C SER A 410 17.97 -15.43 -13.23
N PHE A 411 17.37 -16.60 -13.48
CA PHE A 411 18.05 -17.71 -14.15
C PHE A 411 18.25 -17.44 -15.65
N ASN A 412 17.19 -17.14 -16.39
CA ASN A 412 17.29 -16.84 -17.82
C ASN A 412 16.17 -15.91 -18.29
N ALA A 413 16.44 -14.61 -18.29
CA ALA A 413 15.52 -13.59 -18.81
C ALA A 413 15.19 -13.71 -20.31
N SER A 414 16.02 -14.45 -21.07
CA SER A 414 15.85 -14.64 -22.52
C SER A 414 15.03 -15.87 -22.89
N ASP A 415 14.78 -16.76 -21.93
CA ASP A 415 14.00 -17.98 -22.09
C ASP A 415 12.59 -17.68 -22.64
N PRO A 416 12.06 -18.49 -23.58
CA PRO A 416 10.72 -18.28 -24.14
C PRO A 416 9.60 -18.24 -23.09
N HIS A 417 9.65 -19.10 -22.07
CA HIS A 417 8.67 -19.09 -20.99
C HIS A 417 8.81 -17.81 -20.16
N THR A 418 10.03 -17.44 -19.73
CA THR A 418 10.27 -16.19 -18.98
C THR A 418 9.82 -14.94 -19.75
N LYS A 419 10.04 -14.88 -21.07
CA LYS A 419 9.53 -13.79 -21.91
C LYS A 419 8.00 -13.76 -21.95
N SER A 420 7.35 -14.93 -21.95
CA SER A 420 5.89 -15.04 -21.93
C SER A 420 5.26 -14.50 -20.63
N LEU A 421 6.03 -14.43 -19.53
CA LEU A 421 5.57 -13.90 -18.24
C LEU A 421 5.37 -12.37 -18.24
N ARG A 422 5.79 -11.65 -19.30
CA ARG A 422 5.57 -10.20 -19.47
C ARG A 422 6.03 -9.37 -18.25
N LEU A 423 7.17 -9.74 -17.68
CA LEU A 423 7.69 -9.13 -16.46
C LEU A 423 8.15 -7.69 -16.69
N ASN A 424 7.82 -6.82 -15.75
CA ASN A 424 8.33 -5.46 -15.71
C ASN A 424 9.80 -5.48 -15.29
N ARG A 425 10.70 -5.34 -16.26
CA ARG A 425 12.15 -5.39 -16.04
C ARG A 425 12.65 -4.39 -14.99
N ALA A 426 12.04 -3.21 -14.87
CA ALA A 426 12.42 -2.25 -13.84
C ALA A 426 12.03 -2.77 -12.46
N ALA A 427 10.78 -3.25 -12.30
CA ALA A 427 10.32 -3.86 -11.06
C ALA A 427 11.18 -5.07 -10.66
N MET A 428 11.56 -5.96 -11.59
CA MET A 428 12.42 -7.10 -11.28
C MET A 428 13.79 -6.69 -10.72
N ARG A 429 14.38 -5.60 -11.25
CA ARG A 429 15.64 -5.06 -10.70
C ARG A 429 15.44 -4.41 -9.34
N ASP A 430 14.32 -3.72 -9.12
CA ASP A 430 13.97 -3.16 -7.82
C ASP A 430 13.83 -4.27 -6.77
N ILE A 431 13.11 -5.34 -7.12
CA ILE A 431 12.95 -6.54 -6.28
C ILE A 431 14.31 -7.18 -5.97
N ALA A 432 15.19 -7.32 -6.96
CA ALA A 432 16.53 -7.87 -6.74
C ALA A 432 17.34 -7.04 -5.74
N ARG A 433 17.29 -5.71 -5.86
CA ARG A 433 17.99 -4.78 -4.93
C ARG A 433 17.41 -4.85 -3.52
N GLU A 434 16.09 -4.83 -3.40
CA GLU A 434 15.41 -4.91 -2.11
C GLU A 434 15.68 -6.26 -1.43
N ARG A 435 15.63 -7.35 -2.19
CA ARG A 435 15.96 -8.71 -1.73
C ARG A 435 17.36 -8.78 -1.12
N GLU A 436 18.37 -8.21 -1.80
CA GLU A 436 19.74 -8.17 -1.26
C GLU A 436 19.88 -7.24 -0.05
N ALA A 437 19.16 -6.11 -0.02
CA ALA A 437 19.15 -5.21 1.13
C ALA A 437 18.57 -5.90 2.38
N LEU A 438 17.43 -6.60 2.24
CA LEU A 438 16.82 -7.38 3.31
C LEU A 438 17.73 -8.52 3.77
N LYS A 439 18.33 -9.26 2.82
CA LYS A 439 19.29 -10.32 3.12
C LYS A 439 20.47 -9.80 3.95
N LYS A 440 21.03 -8.66 3.55
CA LYS A 440 22.12 -8.01 4.28
C LYS A 440 21.70 -7.64 5.70
N LYS A 441 20.49 -7.06 5.86
CA LYS A 441 19.96 -6.67 7.17
C LYS A 441 19.69 -7.85 8.10
N LEU A 442 19.21 -8.97 7.57
CA LEU A 442 19.07 -10.21 8.33
C LEU A 442 20.43 -10.74 8.78
N ARG A 443 21.44 -10.72 7.91
CA ARG A 443 22.81 -11.11 8.26
C ARG A 443 23.42 -10.19 9.34
N GLU A 444 23.25 -8.88 9.21
CA GLU A 444 23.65 -7.89 10.22
C GLU A 444 22.94 -8.11 11.57
N SER A 445 21.74 -8.69 11.53
CA SER A 445 20.98 -9.06 12.73
C SER A 445 21.40 -10.41 13.32
N GLY A 446 22.36 -11.12 12.72
CA GLY A 446 22.90 -12.39 13.19
C GLY A 446 22.32 -13.65 12.52
N PHE A 447 21.32 -13.53 11.64
CA PHE A 447 20.72 -14.70 11.00
C PHE A 447 21.64 -15.31 9.93
N GLU A 448 21.76 -16.64 9.92
CA GLU A 448 22.47 -17.39 8.89
C GLU A 448 21.66 -17.49 7.58
N VAL A 449 21.74 -16.47 6.73
CA VAL A 449 20.91 -16.37 5.51
C VAL A 449 21.40 -17.17 4.29
N ASP A 450 22.62 -17.71 4.34
CA ASP A 450 23.26 -18.46 3.24
C ASP A 450 23.48 -19.95 3.57
N SER A 451 23.07 -20.38 4.75
CA SER A 451 23.26 -21.77 5.20
C SER A 451 22.35 -22.75 4.47
N LEU A 452 22.75 -24.01 4.44
CA LEU A 452 21.89 -25.10 3.94
C LEU A 452 20.61 -25.22 4.78
N SER A 453 20.68 -24.93 6.08
CA SER A 453 19.53 -24.95 6.98
C SER A 453 18.48 -23.90 6.60
N ALA A 454 18.89 -22.69 6.23
CA ALA A 454 17.98 -21.63 5.76
C ALA A 454 17.29 -21.94 4.43
N ARG A 455 17.79 -22.94 3.69
CA ARG A 455 17.30 -23.37 2.36
C ARG A 455 16.70 -24.78 2.35
N ALA A 456 16.70 -25.49 3.47
CA ALA A 456 16.33 -26.91 3.56
C ALA A 456 14.92 -27.22 3.00
N ASN A 457 14.02 -26.24 3.05
CA ASN A 457 12.63 -26.32 2.59
C ASN A 457 12.32 -25.26 1.53
N GLU A 458 13.33 -24.76 0.78
CA GLU A 458 13.13 -23.69 -0.22
C GLU A 458 12.17 -24.07 -1.35
N ALA A 459 12.11 -25.36 -1.70
CA ALA A 459 11.19 -25.89 -2.72
C ALA A 459 9.85 -26.39 -2.12
N ASN A 460 9.66 -26.31 -0.80
CA ASN A 460 8.44 -26.79 -0.15
C ASN A 460 7.39 -25.66 -0.10
N ASP A 461 6.44 -25.74 -1.02
CA ASP A 461 5.37 -24.76 -1.21
C ASP A 461 4.48 -24.61 0.03
N ASP A 462 4.22 -25.69 0.78
CA ASP A 462 3.36 -25.64 1.96
C ASP A 462 4.04 -25.02 3.18
N VAL A 463 5.35 -25.27 3.35
CA VAL A 463 6.16 -24.57 4.36
C VAL A 463 6.19 -23.08 4.04
N ALA A 464 6.37 -22.70 2.78
CA ALA A 464 6.34 -21.30 2.37
C ALA A 464 4.97 -20.64 2.61
N ARG A 465 3.86 -21.33 2.29
CA ARG A 465 2.49 -20.87 2.61
C ARG A 465 2.26 -20.69 4.11
N CYS A 466 2.82 -21.59 4.92
CA CYS A 466 2.77 -21.51 6.38
C CYS A 466 3.48 -20.26 6.91
N VAL A 467 4.66 -19.96 6.38
CA VAL A 467 5.39 -18.72 6.71
C VAL A 467 4.62 -17.48 6.24
N LEU A 468 4.00 -17.52 5.05
CA LEU A 468 3.13 -16.44 4.59
C LEU A 468 1.92 -16.27 5.51
N ALA A 469 1.33 -17.35 6.01
CA ALA A 469 0.26 -17.29 6.99
C ALA A 469 0.74 -16.61 8.28
N ALA A 470 1.93 -16.96 8.78
CA ALA A 470 2.51 -16.36 9.99
C ALA A 470 2.81 -14.87 9.87
N GLY A 471 3.29 -14.43 8.70
CA GLY A 471 3.59 -13.01 8.45
C GLY A 471 2.34 -12.18 8.18
N LEU A 472 1.40 -12.70 7.39
CA LEU A 472 0.22 -11.95 6.95
C LEU A 472 -0.91 -11.97 7.98
N PHE A 473 -0.93 -12.90 8.91
CA PHE A 473 -1.87 -12.87 10.04
C PHE A 473 -1.80 -11.52 10.79
N PRO A 474 -2.95 -10.89 11.17
CA PRO A 474 -4.32 -11.40 11.16
C PRO A 474 -5.13 -11.16 9.87
N ASN A 475 -4.49 -10.81 8.76
CA ASN A 475 -5.18 -10.57 7.50
C ASN A 475 -5.62 -11.89 6.84
N VAL A 476 -6.73 -12.45 7.33
CA VAL A 476 -7.28 -13.74 6.90
C VAL A 476 -8.72 -13.56 6.39
N ALA A 477 -9.07 -14.30 5.35
CA ALA A 477 -10.41 -14.39 4.81
C ALA A 477 -10.84 -15.86 4.65
N ARG A 478 -12.13 -16.13 4.84
CA ARG A 478 -12.76 -17.43 4.62
C ARG A 478 -13.50 -17.42 3.29
N VAL A 479 -13.27 -18.44 2.49
CA VAL A 479 -13.92 -18.65 1.20
C VAL A 479 -14.91 -19.80 1.33
N ARG A 480 -16.18 -19.54 1.04
CA ARG A 480 -17.25 -20.54 0.99
C ARG A 480 -17.79 -20.65 -0.41
N ARG A 481 -18.16 -21.85 -0.85
CA ARG A 481 -18.99 -21.96 -2.06
C ARG A 481 -20.33 -21.27 -1.81
N GLY A 482 -20.78 -20.44 -2.75
CA GLY A 482 -22.12 -19.86 -2.68
C GLY A 482 -23.17 -20.97 -2.73
N GLU A 483 -23.99 -21.09 -1.69
CA GLU A 483 -25.20 -21.91 -1.72
C GLU A 483 -26.22 -21.31 -2.70
N LEU A 484 -27.08 -22.15 -3.27
CA LEU A 484 -28.21 -21.72 -4.11
C LEU A 484 -29.16 -20.82 -3.31
N ARG A 485 -28.89 -19.51 -3.24
CA ARG A 485 -29.90 -18.56 -2.81
C ARG A 485 -30.81 -18.28 -4.00
N SER A 486 -32.01 -18.88 -3.94
CA SER A 486 -33.14 -18.63 -4.82
C SER A 486 -33.62 -17.17 -4.69
N SER A 487 -32.87 -16.23 -5.27
CA SER A 487 -33.38 -14.89 -5.55
C SER A 487 -34.10 -14.90 -6.90
N LYS A 488 -35.31 -14.34 -6.93
CA LYS A 488 -36.21 -14.34 -8.11
C LYS A 488 -35.77 -13.38 -9.23
N THR A 489 -34.58 -12.78 -9.15
CA THR A 489 -34.07 -11.89 -10.20
C THR A 489 -32.66 -12.29 -10.61
N ASN A 490 -32.54 -12.72 -11.87
CA ASN A 490 -31.32 -13.07 -12.62
C ASN A 490 -30.71 -14.47 -12.31
N ARG A 491 -31.22 -15.50 -13.00
CA ARG A 491 -31.05 -16.93 -12.66
C ARG A 491 -29.74 -17.62 -13.09
N ASP A 492 -28.85 -17.01 -13.88
CA ASP A 492 -27.68 -17.74 -14.44
C ASP A 492 -26.29 -17.17 -14.13
N ALA A 493 -26.17 -15.96 -13.57
CA ALA A 493 -24.86 -15.29 -13.45
C ALA A 493 -24.08 -15.56 -12.13
N THR A 494 -24.71 -16.18 -11.13
CA THR A 494 -24.12 -16.37 -9.77
C THR A 494 -23.93 -17.84 -9.38
N ARG A 495 -24.30 -18.79 -10.24
CA ARG A 495 -24.14 -20.23 -9.99
C ARG A 495 -22.65 -20.57 -9.85
N GLY A 496 -22.23 -21.06 -8.68
CA GLY A 496 -20.87 -21.54 -8.44
C GLY A 496 -19.82 -20.49 -8.05
N ARG A 497 -20.21 -19.22 -7.83
CA ARG A 497 -19.27 -18.19 -7.36
C ARG A 497 -19.01 -18.33 -5.86
N SER A 498 -17.76 -18.49 -5.46
CA SER A 498 -17.31 -18.44 -4.07
C SER A 498 -17.61 -17.06 -3.44
N VAL A 499 -18.14 -17.08 -2.22
CA VAL A 499 -18.30 -15.93 -1.33
C VAL A 499 -17.06 -15.83 -0.46
N VAL A 500 -16.47 -14.64 -0.37
CA VAL A 500 -15.28 -14.38 0.45
C VAL A 500 -15.66 -13.49 1.60
N LEU A 501 -15.39 -13.94 2.81
CA LEU A 501 -15.69 -13.24 4.06
C LEU A 501 -14.38 -12.89 4.76
N ASP A 502 -14.20 -11.64 5.17
CA ASP A 502 -13.04 -11.27 5.97
C ASP A 502 -13.14 -11.81 7.42
N ALA A 503 -12.13 -11.52 8.24
CA ALA A 503 -12.09 -11.91 9.65
C ALA A 503 -13.29 -11.41 10.49
N ARG A 504 -14.01 -10.38 10.04
CA ARG A 504 -15.20 -9.81 10.69
C ARG A 504 -16.51 -10.43 10.18
N GLY A 505 -16.42 -11.29 9.16
CA GLY A 505 -17.58 -11.86 8.48
C GLY A 505 -18.21 -10.94 7.42
N ALA A 506 -17.55 -9.84 7.07
CA ALA A 506 -18.03 -8.95 6.00
C ALA A 506 -17.66 -9.54 4.63
N GLU A 507 -18.58 -9.45 3.67
CA GLU A 507 -18.32 -9.89 2.30
C GLU A 507 -17.33 -8.95 1.60
N VAL A 508 -16.29 -9.54 1.03
CA VAL A 508 -15.21 -8.85 0.31
C VAL A 508 -14.96 -9.57 -1.01
N ALA A 509 -14.19 -8.95 -1.92
CA ALA A 509 -13.82 -9.57 -3.20
C ALA A 509 -12.31 -9.80 -3.28
N VAL A 510 -11.86 -10.87 -3.94
CA VAL A 510 -10.45 -10.97 -4.35
C VAL A 510 -10.23 -10.04 -5.54
N HIS A 511 -9.13 -9.28 -5.51
CA HIS A 511 -8.79 -8.36 -6.59
C HIS A 511 -8.64 -9.11 -7.93
N PRO A 512 -9.25 -8.64 -9.03
CA PRO A 512 -9.19 -9.34 -10.33
C PRO A 512 -7.79 -9.55 -10.89
N GLY A 513 -6.84 -8.68 -10.50
CA GLY A 513 -5.43 -8.77 -10.90
C GLY A 513 -4.62 -9.88 -10.18
N GLY A 514 -5.20 -10.58 -9.21
CA GLY A 514 -4.52 -11.63 -8.46
C GLY A 514 -4.75 -13.03 -9.03
N VAL A 515 -3.90 -13.99 -8.67
CA VAL A 515 -4.00 -15.39 -9.13
C VAL A 515 -5.32 -16.05 -8.72
N ASN A 516 -5.89 -15.62 -7.59
CA ASN A 516 -7.17 -16.11 -7.07
C ASN A 516 -8.39 -15.26 -7.52
N GLY A 517 -8.19 -14.23 -8.36
CA GLY A 517 -9.28 -13.41 -8.90
C GLY A 517 -10.14 -14.14 -9.92
N TYR A 518 -11.41 -13.73 -10.09
CA TYR A 518 -12.25 -14.22 -11.19
C TYR A 518 -11.83 -13.59 -12.53
N GLN A 519 -11.83 -14.37 -13.61
CA GLN A 519 -11.61 -13.89 -14.99
C GLN A 519 -12.86 -14.06 -15.86
N GLY A 520 -12.98 -13.24 -16.91
CA GLY A 520 -13.87 -13.51 -18.05
C GLY A 520 -15.38 -13.33 -17.84
N GLY A 521 -15.81 -12.30 -17.10
CA GLY A 521 -17.25 -12.02 -16.87
C GLY A 521 -17.86 -10.89 -17.73
N GLY A 522 -17.13 -10.35 -18.70
CA GLY A 522 -17.65 -9.32 -19.61
C GLY A 522 -18.14 -9.95 -20.92
N GLY A 523 -19.42 -9.80 -21.26
CA GLY A 523 -19.96 -10.23 -22.55
C GLY A 523 -20.50 -11.67 -22.62
N GLY A 524 -21.14 -12.17 -21.56
CA GLY A 524 -21.94 -13.42 -21.63
C GLY A 524 -21.17 -14.74 -21.51
N GLY A 525 -19.83 -14.72 -21.32
CA GLY A 525 -19.04 -15.91 -21.02
C GLY A 525 -19.14 -16.34 -19.55
N ALA A 526 -18.95 -17.65 -19.28
CA ALA A 526 -18.86 -18.17 -17.92
C ALA A 526 -17.60 -17.65 -17.23
N ALA A 527 -17.74 -17.08 -16.03
CA ALA A 527 -16.59 -16.66 -15.24
C ALA A 527 -15.74 -17.90 -14.87
N THR A 528 -14.46 -17.88 -15.23
CA THR A 528 -13.51 -18.95 -14.90
C THR A 528 -12.47 -18.47 -13.89
N GLY A 529 -11.90 -19.40 -13.14
CA GLY A 529 -11.04 -19.07 -11.99
C GLY A 529 -11.85 -18.64 -10.76
N GLY A 530 -11.18 -18.01 -9.79
CA GLY A 530 -11.75 -17.66 -8.49
C GLY A 530 -11.02 -18.35 -7.32
N PRO A 531 -11.23 -17.86 -6.10
CA PRO A 531 -10.51 -18.37 -4.94
C PRO A 531 -10.98 -19.78 -4.58
N PRO A 532 -10.05 -20.69 -4.21
CA PRO A 532 -10.41 -22.01 -3.73
C PRO A 532 -11.21 -21.90 -2.43
N GLU A 533 -12.12 -22.84 -2.22
CA GLU A 533 -12.82 -22.99 -0.94
C GLU A 533 -11.80 -23.25 0.18
N GLY A 534 -12.03 -22.69 1.36
CA GLY A 534 -11.09 -22.73 2.48
C GLY A 534 -10.71 -21.33 2.94
N PHE A 535 -9.41 -21.06 3.04
CA PHE A 535 -8.89 -19.84 3.65
C PHE A 535 -7.86 -19.15 2.77
N LEU A 536 -7.86 -17.82 2.83
CA LEU A 536 -6.87 -16.96 2.19
C LEU A 536 -6.20 -16.10 3.26
N VAL A 537 -4.90 -15.91 3.16
CA VAL A 537 -4.23 -14.75 3.75
C VAL A 537 -3.96 -13.70 2.68
N TYR A 538 -3.90 -12.44 3.07
CA TYR A 538 -3.74 -11.33 2.12
C TYR A 538 -2.83 -10.23 2.66
N GLN A 539 -2.18 -9.49 1.76
CA GLN A 539 -1.32 -8.37 2.14
C GLN A 539 -2.12 -7.18 2.66
N GLU A 540 -3.03 -6.68 1.83
CA GLU A 540 -3.83 -5.49 2.12
C GLU A 540 -5.29 -5.65 1.65
N ALA A 541 -6.20 -4.98 2.36
CA ALA A 541 -7.58 -4.80 1.92
C ALA A 541 -7.75 -3.35 1.45
N VAL A 542 -8.16 -3.17 0.20
CA VAL A 542 -8.28 -1.85 -0.43
C VAL A 542 -9.70 -1.61 -0.89
N GLU A 543 -10.30 -0.51 -0.46
CA GLU A 543 -11.60 -0.07 -0.93
C GLU A 543 -11.46 0.84 -2.17
N THR A 544 -12.14 0.44 -3.24
CA THR A 544 -12.31 1.26 -4.45
C THR A 544 -13.80 1.35 -4.82
N SER A 545 -14.32 0.44 -5.65
CA SER A 545 -15.76 0.29 -5.88
C SER A 545 -16.43 -0.63 -4.85
N ARG A 546 -15.64 -1.52 -4.26
CA ARG A 546 -15.93 -2.36 -3.10
C ARG A 546 -14.59 -2.69 -2.42
N VAL A 547 -14.64 -3.39 -1.31
CA VAL A 547 -13.44 -3.88 -0.63
C VAL A 547 -12.84 -5.04 -1.43
N PHE A 548 -11.59 -4.86 -1.86
CA PHE A 548 -10.81 -5.87 -2.55
C PHE A 548 -9.62 -6.33 -1.72
N LEU A 549 -9.45 -7.64 -1.55
CA LEU A 549 -8.25 -8.26 -1.01
C LEU A 549 -7.19 -8.33 -2.11
N ARG A 550 -5.99 -7.80 -1.85
CA ARG A 550 -4.86 -7.86 -2.76
C ARG A 550 -3.79 -8.81 -2.26
N ASP A 551 -3.09 -9.39 -3.23
CA ASP A 551 -1.99 -10.32 -3.05
C ASP A 551 -2.33 -11.41 -2.04
N THR A 552 -3.09 -12.38 -2.54
CA THR A 552 -3.72 -13.43 -1.76
C THR A 552 -2.97 -14.75 -1.88
N THR A 553 -2.90 -15.49 -0.78
CA THR A 553 -2.37 -16.86 -0.73
C THR A 553 -3.39 -17.79 -0.09
N ALA A 554 -3.72 -18.87 -0.80
CA ALA A 554 -4.51 -19.96 -0.21
C ALA A 554 -3.68 -20.68 0.86
N VAL A 555 -4.29 -20.91 2.02
CA VAL A 555 -3.65 -21.55 3.17
C VAL A 555 -4.54 -22.64 3.75
N SER A 556 -3.91 -23.61 4.40
CA SER A 556 -4.60 -24.72 5.04
C SER A 556 -5.11 -24.34 6.44
N ILE A 557 -5.93 -25.21 7.04
CA ILE A 557 -6.41 -25.04 8.41
C ILE A 557 -5.24 -25.16 9.39
N GLU A 558 -4.32 -26.10 9.13
CA GLU A 558 -3.13 -26.37 9.94
C GLU A 558 -2.21 -25.14 10.01
N ALA A 559 -2.06 -24.41 8.90
CA ALA A 559 -1.32 -23.15 8.88
C ALA A 559 -1.97 -22.12 9.83
N LEU A 560 -3.30 -21.97 9.81
CA LEU A 560 -4.00 -21.07 10.73
C LEU A 560 -3.97 -21.56 12.19
N LEU A 561 -4.07 -22.87 12.41
CA LEU A 561 -3.94 -23.48 13.72
C LEU A 561 -2.52 -23.37 14.26
N LEU A 562 -1.48 -23.31 13.44
CA LEU A 562 -0.11 -23.15 13.90
C LEU A 562 0.29 -21.68 14.09
N PHE A 563 -0.15 -20.78 13.21
CA PHE A 563 0.36 -19.40 13.15
C PHE A 563 -0.67 -18.30 13.41
N GLY A 564 -1.95 -18.65 13.58
CA GLY A 564 -3.00 -17.69 13.91
C GLY A 564 -3.03 -17.27 15.37
N GLY A 565 -4.09 -16.58 15.80
CA GLY A 565 -4.28 -16.16 17.19
C GLY A 565 -4.66 -17.30 18.13
N ASP A 566 -5.11 -16.96 19.34
CA ASP A 566 -5.37 -17.92 20.40
C ASP A 566 -6.32 -19.05 19.98
N ILE A 567 -5.96 -20.28 20.36
CA ILE A 567 -6.75 -21.49 20.11
C ILE A 567 -7.73 -21.71 21.26
N SER A 568 -9.03 -21.69 20.97
CA SER A 568 -10.09 -22.14 21.87
C SER A 568 -10.69 -23.45 21.38
N VAL A 569 -10.96 -24.38 22.29
CA VAL A 569 -11.52 -25.69 21.97
C VAL A 569 -12.93 -25.77 22.55
N ASN A 570 -13.90 -26.12 21.72
CA ASN A 570 -15.28 -26.40 22.12
C ASN A 570 -15.53 -27.91 22.06
N HIS A 571 -15.49 -28.54 23.23
CA HIS A 571 -15.64 -29.99 23.38
C HIS A 571 -17.00 -30.50 22.93
N SER A 572 -18.08 -29.79 23.26
CA SER A 572 -19.45 -30.25 22.93
C SER A 572 -19.81 -30.13 21.45
N ALA A 573 -19.15 -29.20 20.73
CA ALA A 573 -19.40 -28.96 19.32
C ALA A 573 -18.39 -29.63 18.38
N ALA A 574 -17.35 -30.29 18.92
CA ALA A 574 -16.20 -30.80 18.15
C ALA A 574 -15.61 -29.71 17.21
N THR A 575 -15.40 -28.53 17.79
CA THR A 575 -14.93 -27.35 17.05
C THR A 575 -13.69 -26.79 17.73
N VAL A 576 -12.66 -26.53 16.93
CA VAL A 576 -11.49 -25.74 17.33
C VAL A 576 -11.63 -24.37 16.69
N SER A 577 -11.38 -23.30 17.43
CA SER A 577 -11.45 -21.94 16.91
C SER A 577 -10.12 -21.22 17.09
N VAL A 578 -9.76 -20.41 16.08
CA VAL A 578 -8.64 -19.47 16.16
C VAL A 578 -9.18 -18.06 16.22
N SER A 579 -8.70 -17.28 17.18
CA SER A 579 -8.94 -15.84 17.23
C SER A 579 -8.26 -15.16 16.04
N VAL A 580 -9.01 -14.39 15.24
CA VAL A 580 -8.51 -13.69 14.05
C VAL A 580 -8.56 -12.17 14.19
N GLY A 581 -8.71 -11.64 15.41
CA GLY A 581 -8.54 -10.21 15.72
C GLY A 581 -9.50 -9.29 14.97
N GLY A 582 -10.69 -9.05 15.53
CA GLY A 582 -11.65 -8.08 14.98
C GLY A 582 -11.48 -6.70 15.60
N GLY A 583 -10.74 -5.80 14.93
CA GLY A 583 -10.65 -4.38 15.26
C GLY A 583 -10.02 -4.05 16.62
N ALA A 584 -9.26 -2.95 16.67
CA ALA A 584 -8.77 -2.43 17.93
C ALA A 584 -9.93 -1.99 18.83
N GLY A 585 -10.07 -2.60 20.00
CA GLY A 585 -11.00 -2.10 21.01
C GLY A 585 -11.64 -3.12 21.95
N GLY A 586 -11.26 -4.40 21.96
CA GLY A 586 -11.81 -5.35 22.94
C GLY A 586 -13.34 -5.45 22.96
N ALA A 587 -14.01 -4.99 21.88
CA ALA A 587 -15.44 -5.11 21.74
C ALA A 587 -15.78 -6.60 21.70
N LYS A 588 -16.82 -7.01 22.44
CA LYS A 588 -17.44 -8.34 22.34
C LYS A 588 -17.73 -8.64 20.87
N GLY A 589 -16.84 -9.38 20.21
CA GLY A 589 -16.88 -9.57 18.75
C GLY A 589 -15.51 -9.75 18.09
N ALA A 590 -14.47 -10.18 18.81
CA ALA A 590 -13.25 -10.66 18.15
C ALA A 590 -13.65 -11.75 17.15
N GLY A 591 -13.35 -11.53 15.87
CA GLY A 591 -13.60 -12.53 14.84
C GLY A 591 -12.97 -13.85 15.25
N LYS A 592 -13.75 -14.93 15.25
CA LYS A 592 -13.27 -16.30 15.44
C LYS A 592 -13.45 -17.05 14.14
N MET A 593 -12.42 -17.81 13.76
CA MET A 593 -12.54 -18.78 12.69
C MET A 593 -12.69 -20.16 13.32
N ASP A 594 -13.85 -20.75 13.11
CA ASP A 594 -14.21 -22.08 13.61
C ASP A 594 -13.86 -23.14 12.57
N PHE A 595 -13.25 -24.22 13.04
CA PHE A 595 -12.83 -25.38 12.28
C PHE A 595 -13.45 -26.64 12.89
N PRO A 596 -14.10 -27.50 12.09
CA PRO A 596 -14.55 -28.80 12.57
C PRO A 596 -13.33 -29.68 12.84
N ALA A 597 -13.07 -29.99 14.11
CA ALA A 597 -11.92 -30.78 14.52
C ALA A 597 -12.12 -31.36 15.94
N ALA A 598 -11.59 -32.56 16.14
CA ALA A 598 -11.55 -33.20 17.45
C ALA A 598 -10.80 -32.31 18.47
N PRO A 599 -11.23 -32.26 19.75
CA PRO A 599 -10.56 -31.49 20.79
C PRO A 599 -9.05 -31.77 20.92
N GLU A 600 -8.66 -33.02 20.69
CA GLU A 600 -7.28 -33.51 20.70
C GLU A 600 -6.41 -32.78 19.68
N VAL A 601 -6.96 -32.44 18.51
CA VAL A 601 -6.28 -31.64 17.47
C VAL A 601 -5.96 -30.25 18.04
N GLY A 602 -6.93 -29.62 18.71
CA GLY A 602 -6.71 -28.32 19.35
C GLY A 602 -5.62 -28.35 20.43
N VAL A 603 -5.56 -29.44 21.22
CA VAL A 603 -4.51 -29.63 22.23
C VAL A 603 -3.14 -29.88 21.58
N LEU A 604 -3.08 -30.71 20.54
CA LEU A 604 -1.85 -30.97 19.78
C LEU A 604 -1.27 -29.68 19.21
N PHE A 605 -2.07 -28.87 18.53
CA PHE A 605 -1.59 -27.60 17.97
C PHE A 605 -1.14 -26.59 19.04
N LYS A 606 -1.76 -26.59 20.24
CA LYS A 606 -1.25 -25.80 21.37
C LYS A 606 0.14 -26.25 21.80
N LEU A 607 0.40 -27.55 21.87
CA LEU A 607 1.71 -28.10 22.21
C LEU A 607 2.75 -27.80 21.12
N LEU A 608 2.39 -27.99 19.85
CA LEU A 608 3.27 -27.68 18.72
C LEU A 608 3.65 -26.20 18.68
N ARG A 609 2.69 -25.30 18.89
CA ARG A 609 2.96 -23.86 19.01
C ARG A 609 3.95 -23.55 20.11
N ARG A 610 3.80 -24.17 21.28
CA ARG A 610 4.71 -23.94 22.41
C ARG A 610 6.15 -24.32 22.09
N GLU A 611 6.34 -25.44 21.40
CA GLU A 611 7.67 -25.89 20.98
C GLU A 611 8.24 -25.01 19.87
N LEU A 612 7.42 -24.61 18.89
CA LEU A 612 7.83 -23.68 17.83
C LEU A 612 8.18 -22.30 18.39
N ASP A 613 7.39 -21.77 19.31
CA ASP A 613 7.65 -20.51 20.02
C ASP A 613 8.96 -20.57 20.80
N ARG A 614 9.34 -21.73 21.34
CA ARG A 614 10.65 -21.90 22.00
C ARG A 614 11.77 -21.70 20.99
N ALA A 615 11.71 -22.35 19.83
CA ALA A 615 12.71 -22.17 18.76
C ALA A 615 12.77 -20.72 18.28
N LEU A 616 11.61 -20.07 18.08
CA LEU A 616 11.53 -18.67 17.66
C LEU A 616 12.09 -17.70 18.71
N ARG A 617 11.86 -17.95 20.00
CA ARG A 617 12.46 -17.15 21.08
C ARG A 617 13.97 -17.24 21.07
N VAL A 618 14.52 -18.44 20.83
CA VAL A 618 15.97 -18.63 20.70
C VAL A 618 16.47 -17.91 19.45
N ALA A 619 15.85 -18.12 18.30
CA ALA A 619 16.20 -17.46 17.05
C ALA A 619 16.11 -15.93 17.11
N ALA A 620 15.25 -15.38 17.97
CA ALA A 620 15.11 -13.95 18.17
C ALA A 620 16.01 -13.38 19.29
N ALA A 621 16.63 -14.23 20.11
CA ALA A 621 17.54 -13.81 21.19
C ALA A 621 19.00 -14.03 20.80
N ASP A 622 19.29 -15.14 20.14
CA ASP A 622 20.59 -15.51 19.59
C ASP A 622 20.39 -16.16 18.20
N PRO A 623 20.29 -15.33 17.14
CA PRO A 623 20.04 -15.81 15.78
C PRO A 623 21.14 -16.72 15.20
N GLY A 624 22.35 -16.71 15.79
CA GLY A 624 23.48 -17.54 15.38
C GLY A 624 23.55 -18.90 16.08
N ALA A 625 22.70 -19.15 17.09
CA ALA A 625 22.66 -20.43 17.79
C ALA A 625 22.16 -21.56 16.86
N GLU A 626 22.65 -22.79 17.05
CA GLU A 626 22.15 -23.96 16.30
C GLU A 626 20.63 -24.14 16.49
N GLN A 627 20.13 -23.81 17.69
CA GLN A 627 18.70 -23.86 18.05
C GLN A 627 17.86 -22.77 17.36
N ALA A 628 18.49 -21.77 16.71
CA ALA A 628 17.79 -20.74 15.94
C ALA A 628 17.17 -21.29 14.64
N SER A 629 17.61 -22.47 14.18
CA SER A 629 17.02 -23.19 13.07
C SER A 629 16.42 -24.52 13.54
N LEU A 630 15.24 -24.88 13.05
CA LEU A 630 14.73 -26.24 13.28
C LEU A 630 15.61 -27.31 12.62
N GLN A 631 16.48 -26.96 11.68
CA GLN A 631 17.41 -27.91 11.09
C GLN A 631 18.69 -28.11 11.91
N GLY A 632 18.99 -27.20 12.85
CA GLY A 632 20.26 -27.20 13.58
C GLY A 632 20.34 -28.31 14.63
N THR A 633 19.24 -28.62 15.32
CA THR A 633 19.23 -29.64 16.39
C THR A 633 18.43 -30.90 16.03
N PRO A 634 18.74 -32.07 16.64
CA PRO A 634 17.93 -33.28 16.48
C PRO A 634 16.47 -33.09 16.90
N GLU A 635 16.22 -32.35 17.98
CA GLU A 635 14.88 -32.01 18.48
C GLU A 635 14.13 -31.14 17.47
N GLY A 636 14.80 -30.11 16.93
CA GLY A 636 14.26 -29.24 15.89
C GLY A 636 13.87 -30.03 14.64
N ARG A 637 14.74 -30.96 14.19
CA ARG A 637 14.48 -31.79 13.01
C ARG A 637 13.29 -32.70 13.21
N ARG A 638 13.11 -33.26 14.41
CA ARG A 638 11.89 -34.02 14.77
C ARG A 638 10.64 -33.15 14.74
N LEU A 639 10.71 -31.93 15.28
CA LEU A 639 9.59 -30.99 15.21
C LEU A 639 9.26 -30.66 13.75
N MET A 640 10.27 -30.38 12.91
CA MET A 640 10.07 -30.11 11.50
C MET A 640 9.44 -31.30 10.76
N ASP A 641 9.87 -32.53 11.02
CA ASP A 641 9.26 -33.74 10.44
C ASP A 641 7.77 -33.85 10.81
N VAL A 642 7.41 -33.57 12.07
CA VAL A 642 6.00 -33.50 12.49
C VAL A 642 5.24 -32.42 11.71
N LEU A 643 5.81 -31.23 11.57
CA LEU A 643 5.18 -30.14 10.82
C LEU A 643 4.98 -30.50 9.34
N LEU A 644 5.98 -31.10 8.70
CA LEU A 644 5.91 -31.54 7.31
C LEU A 644 4.83 -32.60 7.07
N ARG A 645 4.60 -33.49 8.04
CA ARG A 645 3.51 -34.49 7.98
C ARG A 645 2.12 -33.88 8.18
N LEU A 646 2.02 -32.73 8.84
CA LEU A 646 0.75 -32.02 9.09
C LEU A 646 0.35 -31.11 7.93
N PHE A 647 1.29 -30.63 7.12
CA PHE A 647 1.00 -29.80 5.95
C PHE A 647 0.32 -30.62 4.83
N PRO A 648 -0.57 -29.99 4.02
CA PRO A 648 -1.47 -30.73 3.13
C PRO A 648 -0.71 -31.61 2.14
N GLY A 649 -0.95 -32.92 2.24
CA GLY A 649 -0.18 -33.97 1.56
C GLY A 649 -0.02 -35.20 2.46
N GLY A 650 0.02 -34.98 3.78
CA GLY A 650 -0.26 -36.00 4.79
C GLY A 650 -1.75 -36.08 5.07
N SER A 651 -2.35 -37.27 4.94
CA SER A 651 -3.71 -37.51 5.45
C SER A 651 -3.66 -37.31 6.98
N MET A 652 -4.54 -36.47 7.55
CA MET A 652 -4.86 -36.50 8.98
C MET A 652 -5.62 -37.80 9.32
N ARG A 653 -4.93 -38.93 9.20
CA ARG A 653 -5.35 -40.23 9.68
C ARG A 653 -4.34 -40.77 10.67
#